data_AF-A0A2S8PVG1-F1
#
_entry.id   AF-A0A2S8PVG1-F1
#
_cell.length_a   1.000
_cell.length_b   1.000
_cell.length_c   1.000
_cell.angle_alpha   90.00
_cell.angle_beta   90.00
_cell.angle_gamma   90.00
#
_symmetry.space_group_name_H-M   'P 1'
#
loop_
_entity.id
_entity.type
_entity.pdbx_description
1 polymer ?
#
loop_
_entity_poly.entity_id
_entity_poly.type
_entity_poly.pdbx_seq_one_letter_code
_entity_poly.pdbx_strand_id
1 'polypeptide(L)'
;MQQIAGRRRAILSGNLKKIKDVLTISAGCQPGSVAEGYRFGERFNVFLLIQGLASQGSQLSHAELHLPPQFSYDNGQISYSAVLTSQEETPKKETHNGELHPREYNSITGTLNIPLDLKLTLGEQYIVVVPVVAIPDEKRKPGATTCTFTLYTADNGSQISPDINPGNVMVSGVDHDVIPMSNNGASRLPADSRLPVGATFNYRVVINMSEADLIKQYGTIPPIGAPGPQIRLTLPDTLALATTTSRKITTSLATLSQQQAKSFLVSGHSLRQSDHDVSNSKTKVTVQTLLMPNQGLIGELIVPVTVTKSGPVNPTLTISPVNSNLQQSPQWSSLAPVSYNPPKLVAYDTNALPVSDLHFAQPGMSGFTDPIPLAKPALLAGTTPKTGGDKRYVRLNSQFGQELVRIAQRDVNAVFLAATQDHPLPPLEGGDPEPLEQDAANLLYFWELFYHAPALIAYRLNAEGRYDEAQDWLHRLMDPFPTLENGKKKAIWRSRLLEADFSYVALDNAAGLADPDTLASVQPEFYRRAVFNAYVKNLMDKGDSHYRELSRDGFNSAHQCYLLVAHLLGTDFALARAPAWMPLPASQAVNEYTAAGRPGARFGLPRSQLHQSQVEKLQRRLFNLRNGLTLDGKPLDLPLYDPPTDPALLLAARTGGVQAMDKLQATSSAPIFRYNVLYARTSSAVEVLIQYGNNLLSLIDRQQELKYQSLLISQQKEMAAFVISLQKDTLRMSEESRQGLEAALESARQRLKDLNTWIAKDISDQESQALSLRRYAATMGERSAESRLVGAALDLAPNIFGFSDGGMHWGAIGQAISDGFVAKAEVDNGSAMQIETREMYRHRLNDWKVSQKQIDGEVQQLEAQLRADTIQQSNLQRQLAQYEAQSRQFDEQRSFMENRFTNVALYQWLTSQVSALYYQAYDAVASLCLMTQAAWRYEVADYKPTTNFFTNGGWNEAHRGLLAGETLRLGLLRMDQAYLSRAERMLEIRHTFSLKGQLAEQIKSTETLNQKWRALLQVKPGSSPLLTIPITVTEKMLAERYPSHYLRQLVAVSVTLPCIVGPYEEVCATLVQKTGRFATEATDDTYTEMSNPNTNAPYIIKKIHPASSVALSSGLDDTGAFVLNFGDEKFLPFEGNGVVGEWELQIQNPGGDMQQRMLKSLNDIIITFRYRAKDAGRKDYAEKVMSKIKPGKRA
;
A
#
# COMPACT_ATOMS: atom_id res chain seq x y z
N MET A 1 -51.20 1.51 -43.59
CA MET A 1 -51.33 2.21 -42.30
C MET A 1 -50.03 2.95 -42.05
N GLN A 2 -49.94 4.20 -42.51
CA GLN A 2 -50.07 5.43 -41.69
C GLN A 2 -48.87 5.62 -40.74
N GLN A 3 -48.14 6.73 -40.65
CA GLN A 3 -48.12 8.10 -41.23
C GLN A 3 -46.74 8.68 -40.78
N ILE A 4 -45.91 9.34 -41.62
CA ILE A 4 -45.91 10.80 -41.93
C ILE A 4 -45.96 11.64 -40.62
N ALA A 5 -45.10 12.60 -40.27
CA ALA A 5 -43.98 13.36 -40.83
C ALA A 5 -43.32 14.10 -39.62
N GLY A 6 -42.14 14.71 -39.64
CA GLY A 6 -41.19 15.04 -40.69
C GLY A 6 -40.16 16.06 -40.16
N ARG A 7 -39.23 16.43 -41.06
CA ARG A 7 -38.33 17.60 -41.02
C ARG A 7 -37.19 17.60 -39.99
N ARG A 8 -35.99 17.20 -40.41
CA ARG A 8 -34.98 18.03 -41.11
C ARG A 8 -33.75 17.19 -41.44
N ARG A 9 -33.54 16.96 -42.74
CA ARG A 9 -32.21 16.78 -43.33
C ARG A 9 -31.61 18.18 -43.47
N ALA A 10 -30.28 18.24 -43.37
CA ALA A 10 -29.40 19.37 -43.63
C ALA A 10 -28.92 20.15 -42.40
N ILE A 11 -27.60 20.36 -42.40
CA ILE A 11 -26.76 21.11 -41.45
C ILE A 11 -26.36 20.30 -40.21
N LEU A 12 -25.29 19.49 -40.32
CA LEU A 12 -24.30 19.26 -39.26
C LEU A 12 -23.11 18.38 -39.72
N SER A 13 -23.18 17.74 -40.90
CA SER A 13 -22.00 17.11 -41.53
C SER A 13 -21.02 18.10 -42.19
N GLY A 14 -21.33 19.40 -42.16
CA GLY A 14 -20.46 20.48 -42.63
C GLY A 14 -19.58 21.10 -41.53
N ASN A 15 -19.96 20.99 -40.25
CA ASN A 15 -19.24 21.66 -39.15
C ASN A 15 -18.10 20.81 -38.56
N LEU A 16 -18.21 19.47 -38.58
CA LEU A 16 -17.11 18.59 -38.16
C LEU A 16 -15.87 18.67 -39.06
N LYS A 17 -16.03 19.03 -40.34
CA LYS A 17 -14.89 19.29 -41.25
C LYS A 17 -14.22 20.63 -40.99
N LYS A 18 -14.98 21.70 -40.71
CA LYS A 18 -14.41 23.03 -40.42
C LYS A 18 -13.69 23.12 -39.08
N ILE A 19 -14.00 22.26 -38.11
CA ILE A 19 -13.39 22.33 -36.76
C ILE A 19 -12.08 21.51 -36.68
N LYS A 20 -11.94 20.42 -37.44
CA LYS A 20 -10.65 19.71 -37.59
C LYS A 20 -9.55 20.55 -38.25
N ASP A 21 -9.94 21.58 -38.99
CA ASP A 21 -9.02 22.55 -39.58
C ASP A 21 -8.57 23.63 -38.57
N VAL A 22 -9.17 23.68 -37.36
CA VAL A 22 -8.99 24.77 -36.37
C VAL A 22 -8.36 24.30 -35.05
N LEU A 23 -8.48 23.01 -34.67
CA LEU A 23 -7.98 22.50 -33.38
C LEU A 23 -7.36 21.09 -33.48
N THR A 24 -6.27 20.85 -32.76
CA THR A 24 -5.71 19.50 -32.51
C THR A 24 -5.89 19.14 -31.05
N ILE A 25 -6.40 17.95 -30.75
CA ILE A 25 -6.63 17.48 -29.38
C ILE A 25 -5.95 16.12 -29.22
N SER A 26 -5.12 15.96 -28.19
CA SER A 26 -4.54 14.67 -27.81
C SER A 26 -4.71 14.46 -26.31
N ALA A 27 -4.83 13.21 -25.88
CA ALA A 27 -4.96 12.88 -24.46
C ALA A 27 -4.12 11.65 -24.12
N GLY A 28 -3.62 11.56 -22.89
CA GLY A 28 -2.74 10.47 -22.46
C GLY A 28 -2.62 10.34 -20.94
N CYS A 29 -2.01 9.24 -20.48
CA CYS A 29 -1.66 9.00 -19.07
C CYS A 29 -0.13 8.97 -18.92
N GLN A 30 0.39 9.37 -17.75
CA GLN A 30 1.84 9.33 -17.48
C GLN A 30 2.35 7.86 -17.41
N PRO A 31 3.46 7.51 -18.10
CA PRO A 31 4.01 6.16 -18.06
C PRO A 31 4.90 5.98 -16.81
N GLY A 32 4.34 5.33 -15.80
CA GLY A 32 5.06 4.67 -14.71
C GLY A 32 4.29 3.39 -14.39
N SER A 33 4.97 2.23 -14.43
CA SER A 33 4.41 0.89 -14.19
C SER A 33 3.20 0.47 -15.03
N VAL A 34 3.38 0.33 -16.36
CA VAL A 34 2.40 -0.37 -17.21
C VAL A 34 3.02 -1.66 -17.76
N ALA A 35 3.15 -2.66 -16.89
CA ALA A 35 3.45 -4.03 -17.29
C ALA A 35 2.47 -5.06 -16.68
N GLU A 36 1.72 -4.72 -15.64
CA GLU A 36 0.68 -5.57 -15.04
C GLU A 36 -0.46 -4.66 -14.57
N GLY A 37 -1.71 -5.12 -14.64
CA GLY A 37 -2.91 -4.28 -14.41
C GLY A 37 -2.89 -3.41 -13.14
N TYR A 38 -3.65 -2.30 -13.18
CA TYR A 38 -3.73 -1.31 -12.12
C TYR A 38 -3.97 -1.93 -10.74
N ARG A 39 -3.16 -1.56 -9.75
CA ARG A 39 -3.36 -1.99 -8.35
C ARG A 39 -4.41 -1.10 -7.68
N PHE A 40 -5.24 -1.68 -6.82
CA PHE A 40 -6.19 -0.91 -6.03
C PHE A 40 -5.47 0.19 -5.23
N GLY A 41 -5.96 1.43 -5.31
CA GLY A 41 -5.36 2.60 -4.66
C GLY A 41 -4.19 3.26 -5.42
N GLU A 42 -3.82 2.75 -6.59
CA GLU A 42 -2.79 3.36 -7.44
C GLU A 42 -3.29 4.68 -8.04
N ARG A 43 -2.49 5.74 -7.89
CA ARG A 43 -2.80 7.11 -8.34
C ARG A 43 -2.05 7.42 -9.63
N PHE A 44 -2.73 7.99 -10.61
CA PHE A 44 -2.14 8.40 -11.88
C PHE A 44 -2.81 9.67 -12.41
N ASN A 45 -2.09 10.37 -13.30
CA ASN A 45 -2.55 11.62 -13.90
C ASN A 45 -3.03 11.37 -15.33
N VAL A 46 -4.22 11.89 -15.65
CA VAL A 46 -4.78 11.94 -17.00
C VAL A 46 -4.58 13.35 -17.56
N PHE A 47 -4.03 13.46 -18.77
CA PHE A 47 -3.71 14.73 -19.41
C PHE A 47 -4.54 14.91 -20.68
N LEU A 48 -5.06 16.13 -20.90
CA LEU A 48 -5.70 16.57 -22.14
C LEU A 48 -4.90 17.75 -22.71
N LEU A 49 -4.40 17.60 -23.94
CA LEU A 49 -3.63 18.61 -24.67
C LEU A 49 -4.48 19.17 -25.81
N ILE A 50 -4.64 20.49 -25.85
CA ILE A 50 -5.46 21.23 -26.81
C ILE A 50 -4.58 22.22 -27.56
N GLN A 51 -4.57 22.21 -28.89
CA GLN A 51 -3.74 23.09 -29.73
C GLN A 51 -4.57 23.84 -30.78
N GLY A 52 -4.39 25.16 -30.89
CA GLY A 52 -4.99 26.00 -31.93
C GLY A 52 -4.30 25.91 -33.29
N LEU A 53 -5.03 25.56 -34.35
CA LEU A 53 -4.55 25.42 -35.75
C LEU A 53 -5.00 26.55 -36.71
N ALA A 54 -5.96 27.42 -36.34
CA ALA A 54 -6.41 28.53 -37.22
C ALA A 54 -6.60 29.88 -36.50
N SER A 55 -6.60 30.98 -37.25
CA SER A 55 -6.62 32.38 -36.77
C SER A 55 -7.98 32.91 -36.28
N GLN A 56 -9.08 32.15 -36.42
CA GLN A 56 -10.38 32.53 -35.87
C GLN A 56 -10.55 31.99 -34.45
N GLY A 57 -10.45 32.88 -33.46
CA GLY A 57 -10.49 32.56 -32.04
C GLY A 57 -11.81 31.91 -31.62
N SER A 58 -11.79 30.59 -31.46
CA SER A 58 -12.91 29.80 -30.94
C SER A 58 -12.82 29.76 -29.41
N GLN A 59 -13.89 30.15 -28.71
CA GLN A 59 -13.93 30.11 -27.24
C GLN A 59 -14.47 28.75 -26.76
N LEU A 60 -13.69 28.04 -25.94
CA LEU A 60 -14.08 26.79 -25.29
C LEU A 60 -14.74 27.10 -23.95
N SER A 61 -15.94 26.55 -23.70
CA SER A 61 -16.70 26.82 -22.46
C SER A 61 -16.34 25.84 -21.35
N HIS A 62 -16.49 24.54 -21.58
CA HIS A 62 -16.20 23.48 -20.61
C HIS A 62 -15.82 22.15 -21.29
N ALA A 63 -15.18 21.26 -20.53
CA ALA A 63 -14.87 19.88 -20.90
C ALA A 63 -15.52 18.91 -19.92
N GLU A 64 -16.12 17.83 -20.41
CA GLU A 64 -16.63 16.74 -19.59
C GLU A 64 -15.70 15.53 -19.68
N LEU A 65 -15.26 14.99 -18.55
CA LEU A 65 -14.46 13.77 -18.45
C LEU A 65 -15.32 12.63 -17.92
N HIS A 66 -15.56 11.60 -18.72
CA HIS A 66 -16.22 10.38 -18.24
C HIS A 66 -15.17 9.36 -17.81
N LEU A 67 -15.16 9.02 -16.51
CA LEU A 67 -14.37 7.91 -15.97
C LEU A 67 -15.19 6.60 -15.94
N PRO A 68 -14.59 5.45 -16.29
CA PRO A 68 -15.21 4.14 -16.09
C PRO A 68 -15.27 3.79 -14.59
N PRO A 69 -16.18 2.90 -14.17
CA PRO A 69 -16.51 2.64 -12.75
C PRO A 69 -15.33 2.14 -11.89
N GLN A 70 -14.28 1.63 -12.52
CA GLN A 70 -13.04 1.17 -11.88
C GLN A 70 -12.07 2.32 -11.48
N PHE A 71 -12.39 3.57 -11.81
CA PHE A 71 -11.58 4.75 -11.47
C PHE A 71 -12.45 5.84 -10.82
N SER A 72 -11.84 6.59 -9.90
CA SER A 72 -12.46 7.75 -9.27
C SER A 72 -11.48 8.90 -9.18
N TYR A 73 -12.00 10.12 -9.06
CA TYR A 73 -11.17 11.30 -8.92
C TYR A 73 -10.46 11.30 -7.57
N ASP A 74 -9.16 11.58 -7.58
CA ASP A 74 -8.44 11.87 -6.34
C ASP A 74 -8.80 13.31 -5.92
N ASN A 75 -8.94 13.59 -4.61
CA ASN A 75 -9.28 14.93 -4.08
C ASN A 75 -8.16 15.98 -4.30
N GLY A 76 -7.27 15.74 -5.27
CA GLY A 76 -6.17 16.61 -5.67
C GLY A 76 -6.62 17.75 -6.57
N GLN A 77 -5.77 18.78 -6.65
CA GLN A 77 -6.03 19.98 -7.43
C GLN A 77 -5.98 19.68 -8.94
N ILE A 78 -6.97 20.15 -9.70
CA ILE A 78 -6.98 20.13 -11.16
C ILE A 78 -6.25 21.39 -11.66
N SER A 79 -5.24 21.22 -12.50
CA SER A 79 -4.45 22.33 -13.04
C SER A 79 -4.54 22.38 -14.56
N TYR A 80 -4.68 23.58 -15.13
CA TYR A 80 -4.46 23.81 -16.57
C TYR A 80 -3.34 24.83 -16.79
N SER A 81 -2.52 24.60 -17.81
CA SER A 81 -1.38 25.47 -18.16
C SER A 81 -1.19 25.56 -19.67
N ALA A 82 -0.92 26.76 -20.19
CA ALA A 82 -0.49 26.95 -21.57
C ALA A 82 0.97 26.45 -21.77
N VAL A 83 1.22 25.68 -22.82
CA VAL A 83 2.53 25.17 -23.22
C VAL A 83 2.92 25.85 -24.53
N LEU A 84 3.99 26.64 -24.48
CA LEU A 84 4.56 27.28 -25.66
C LEU A 84 5.35 26.24 -26.45
N THR A 85 5.00 26.02 -27.72
CA THR A 85 5.83 25.22 -28.62
C THR A 85 7.02 26.03 -29.11
N SER A 86 8.21 25.51 -28.78
CA SER A 86 9.54 25.89 -29.24
C SER A 86 10.16 27.14 -28.61
N GLN A 87 11.45 27.00 -28.37
CA GLN A 87 12.35 27.98 -27.80
C GLN A 87 12.34 29.28 -28.63
N GLU A 88 11.81 30.37 -28.07
CA GLU A 88 12.54 31.62 -27.88
C GLU A 88 11.77 32.59 -26.95
N GLU A 89 12.43 33.67 -26.53
CA GLU A 89 12.23 34.42 -25.29
C GLU A 89 10.82 34.94 -24.96
N THR A 90 10.57 35.08 -23.66
CA THR A 90 9.42 35.77 -23.07
C THR A 90 9.18 37.15 -23.70
N PRO A 91 7.90 37.50 -23.94
CA PRO A 91 7.42 38.78 -23.47
C PRO A 91 6.22 38.58 -22.53
N LYS A 92 6.32 39.26 -21.38
CA LYS A 92 5.24 39.57 -20.43
C LYS A 92 4.54 38.37 -19.77
N LYS A 93 4.68 38.32 -18.45
CA LYS A 93 3.75 37.69 -17.53
C LYS A 93 2.31 38.01 -17.94
N GLU A 94 1.61 37.04 -18.49
CA GLU A 94 0.25 36.68 -18.09
C GLU A 94 0.18 35.15 -18.05
N THR A 95 0.69 34.57 -16.96
CA THR A 95 0.33 33.19 -16.59
C THR A 95 -1.17 33.17 -16.35
N HIS A 96 -1.96 32.69 -17.31
CA HIS A 96 -3.33 32.25 -17.05
C HIS A 96 -3.27 30.89 -16.32
N ASN A 97 -2.89 30.94 -15.04
CA ASN A 97 -3.14 29.84 -14.12
C ASN A 97 -4.55 30.08 -13.54
N GLY A 98 -5.54 29.31 -13.98
CA GLY A 98 -6.78 29.20 -13.24
C GLY A 98 -6.73 27.96 -12.37
N GLU A 99 -6.91 28.16 -11.08
CA GLU A 99 -7.12 27.09 -10.12
C GLU A 99 -8.63 26.82 -10.06
N LEU A 100 -9.03 25.58 -10.31
CA LEU A 100 -10.43 25.16 -10.23
C LEU A 100 -10.59 24.24 -9.03
N HIS A 101 -11.22 24.77 -7.98
CA HIS A 101 -11.71 23.93 -6.89
C HIS A 101 -12.97 23.20 -7.35
N PRO A 102 -13.06 21.86 -7.21
CA PRO A 102 -14.30 21.16 -7.46
C PRO A 102 -15.36 21.70 -6.49
N ARG A 103 -16.32 22.47 -7.03
CA ARG A 103 -17.56 22.77 -6.30
C ARG A 103 -18.24 21.44 -5.99
N GLU A 104 -18.77 21.31 -4.79
CA GLU A 104 -19.47 20.15 -4.26
C GLU A 104 -20.36 19.46 -5.32
N TYR A 105 -19.86 18.37 -5.91
CA TYR A 105 -20.65 17.50 -6.78
C TYR A 105 -20.56 16.07 -6.24
N ASN A 106 -21.65 15.66 -5.60
CA ASN A 106 -21.88 14.35 -5.01
C ASN A 106 -22.04 13.27 -6.09
N SER A 107 -20.94 12.77 -6.64
CA SER A 107 -20.90 11.41 -7.20
C SER A 107 -19.46 10.94 -7.34
N ILE A 108 -19.06 10.00 -6.48
CA ILE A 108 -17.71 9.40 -6.41
C ILE A 108 -17.43 8.44 -7.58
N THR A 109 -18.36 8.32 -8.54
CA THR A 109 -18.20 7.61 -9.83
C THR A 109 -19.11 8.28 -10.86
N GLY A 110 -18.56 8.80 -11.96
CA GLY A 110 -19.33 9.48 -13.02
C GLY A 110 -18.67 10.74 -13.57
N THR A 111 -19.22 11.30 -14.65
CA THR A 111 -18.70 12.41 -15.44
C THR A 111 -18.25 13.64 -14.62
N LEU A 112 -17.05 14.17 -14.85
CA LEU A 112 -16.53 15.41 -14.25
C LEU A 112 -16.55 16.55 -15.26
N ASN A 113 -17.24 17.64 -14.91
CA ASN A 113 -17.33 18.82 -15.75
C ASN A 113 -16.29 19.86 -15.31
N ILE A 114 -15.37 20.17 -16.22
CA ILE A 114 -14.24 21.10 -16.04
C ILE A 114 -14.54 22.38 -16.84
N PRO A 115 -14.84 23.51 -16.21
CA PRO A 115 -15.01 24.79 -16.91
C PRO A 115 -13.64 25.25 -17.44
N LEU A 116 -13.55 25.65 -18.71
CA LEU A 116 -12.29 26.04 -19.36
C LEU A 116 -12.25 27.54 -19.69
N ASP A 117 -13.34 28.11 -20.23
CA ASP A 117 -13.43 29.52 -20.66
C ASP A 117 -12.17 30.04 -21.42
N LEU A 118 -11.59 29.20 -22.28
CA LEU A 118 -10.34 29.49 -23.00
C LEU A 118 -10.61 30.04 -24.40
N LYS A 119 -9.97 31.15 -24.76
CA LYS A 119 -10.00 31.70 -26.13
C LYS A 119 -8.70 31.32 -26.85
N LEU A 120 -8.79 30.37 -27.78
CA LEU A 120 -7.61 29.78 -28.42
C LEU A 120 -7.05 30.67 -29.53
N THR A 121 -5.73 30.91 -29.49
CA THR A 121 -4.98 31.60 -30.55
C THR A 121 -4.12 30.59 -31.34
N LEU A 122 -3.68 30.98 -32.55
CA LEU A 122 -2.91 30.09 -33.44
C LEU A 122 -1.56 29.72 -32.82
N GLY A 123 -1.31 28.42 -32.62
CA GLY A 123 -0.04 27.90 -32.13
C GLY A 123 0.08 27.75 -30.60
N GLU A 124 -0.88 28.23 -29.82
CA GLU A 124 -0.92 27.98 -28.38
C GLU A 124 -1.39 26.56 -28.07
N GLN A 125 -0.66 25.85 -27.20
CA GLN A 125 -1.09 24.58 -26.62
C GLN A 125 -1.54 24.80 -25.18
N TYR A 126 -2.55 24.06 -24.73
CA TYR A 126 -3.02 24.03 -23.35
C TYR A 126 -3.02 22.58 -22.87
N ILE A 127 -2.48 22.34 -21.68
CA ILE A 127 -2.53 21.04 -21.01
C ILE A 127 -3.42 21.14 -19.78
N VAL A 128 -4.42 20.26 -19.70
CA VAL A 128 -5.28 20.06 -18.52
C VAL A 128 -4.86 18.76 -17.85
N VAL A 129 -4.60 18.79 -16.54
CA VAL A 129 -4.15 17.64 -15.74
C VAL A 129 -5.21 17.29 -14.70
N VAL A 130 -5.66 16.03 -14.69
CA VAL A 130 -6.64 15.51 -13.72
C VAL A 130 -6.04 14.31 -12.97
N PRO A 131 -5.90 14.37 -11.64
CA PRO A 131 -5.45 13.23 -10.83
C PRO A 131 -6.59 12.22 -10.58
N VAL A 132 -6.30 10.93 -10.76
CA VAL A 132 -7.27 9.82 -10.71
C VAL A 132 -6.71 8.66 -9.88
N VAL A 133 -7.58 7.90 -9.20
CA VAL A 133 -7.24 6.72 -8.39
C VAL A 133 -8.05 5.48 -8.79
N ALA A 134 -7.46 4.30 -8.71
CA ALA A 134 -8.14 3.02 -8.97
C ALA A 134 -8.97 2.52 -7.76
N ILE A 135 -10.24 2.14 -8.00
CA ILE A 135 -11.21 1.64 -6.99
C ILE A 135 -11.58 0.16 -7.31
N PRO A 136 -11.87 -0.71 -6.31
CA PRO A 136 -12.24 -2.08 -6.57
C PRO A 136 -13.73 -2.14 -6.95
N ASP A 137 -14.07 -2.79 -8.06
CA ASP A 137 -15.46 -3.08 -8.40
C ASP A 137 -15.70 -4.60 -8.46
N GLU A 138 -16.58 -5.09 -7.59
CA GLU A 138 -16.87 -6.52 -7.40
C GLU A 138 -17.84 -7.10 -8.46
N LYS A 139 -18.36 -6.31 -9.42
CA LYS A 139 -19.43 -6.80 -10.31
C LYS A 139 -19.36 -6.29 -11.76
N ARG A 140 -18.59 -6.96 -12.64
CA ARG A 140 -18.93 -7.40 -14.03
C ARG A 140 -17.72 -7.44 -14.99
N LYS A 141 -17.92 -8.23 -16.06
CA LYS A 141 -17.01 -8.64 -17.16
C LYS A 141 -16.23 -7.50 -17.86
N PRO A 142 -15.07 -7.82 -18.49
CA PRO A 142 -14.19 -6.86 -19.19
C PRO A 142 -14.91 -6.30 -20.42
N GLY A 143 -15.42 -5.07 -20.30
CA GLY A 143 -16.24 -4.49 -21.36
C GLY A 143 -16.55 -3.01 -21.16
N ALA A 144 -15.54 -2.19 -20.83
CA ALA A 144 -15.43 -0.76 -21.15
C ALA A 144 -14.27 -0.18 -20.31
N THR A 145 -13.05 -0.25 -20.83
CA THR A 145 -11.86 0.33 -20.19
C THR A 145 -11.66 1.81 -20.51
N THR A 146 -12.54 2.44 -21.29
CA THR A 146 -12.29 3.75 -21.91
C THR A 146 -12.70 4.94 -21.04
N CYS A 147 -11.79 5.90 -20.83
CA CYS A 147 -12.09 7.25 -20.37
C CYS A 147 -12.43 8.12 -21.60
N THR A 148 -13.38 9.04 -21.54
CA THR A 148 -13.67 9.95 -22.67
C THR A 148 -13.68 11.39 -22.22
N PHE A 149 -12.98 12.27 -22.95
CA PHE A 149 -13.14 13.72 -22.78
C PHE A 149 -14.11 14.23 -23.84
N THR A 150 -14.95 15.18 -23.48
CA THR A 150 -15.90 15.82 -24.38
C THR A 150 -15.78 17.34 -24.24
N LEU A 151 -15.41 18.04 -25.31
CA LEU A 151 -15.21 19.50 -25.29
C LEU A 151 -16.40 20.24 -25.90
N TYR A 152 -16.77 21.37 -25.28
CA TYR A 152 -17.88 22.22 -25.71
C TYR A 152 -17.39 23.63 -26.08
N THR A 153 -17.79 24.12 -27.26
CA THR A 153 -17.53 25.49 -27.71
C THR A 153 -18.67 26.44 -27.32
N ALA A 154 -18.35 27.70 -27.00
CA ALA A 154 -19.31 28.70 -26.54
C ALA A 154 -20.34 29.10 -27.63
N ASP A 155 -19.96 29.03 -28.91
CA ASP A 155 -20.74 29.68 -29.98
C ASP A 155 -21.67 28.76 -30.78
N ASN A 156 -21.67 27.42 -30.60
CA ASN A 156 -22.50 26.53 -31.43
C ASN A 156 -22.75 25.09 -30.88
N GLY A 157 -22.57 24.82 -29.58
CA GLY A 157 -22.94 23.53 -28.96
C GLY A 157 -22.34 22.28 -29.63
N SER A 158 -21.19 22.43 -30.31
CA SER A 158 -20.57 21.36 -31.11
C SER A 158 -19.74 20.46 -30.21
N GLN A 159 -20.05 19.17 -30.16
CA GLN A 159 -19.39 18.17 -29.32
C GLN A 159 -18.17 17.57 -30.02
N ILE A 160 -17.00 17.57 -29.36
CA ILE A 160 -15.81 16.83 -29.81
C ILE A 160 -15.39 15.88 -28.70
N SER A 161 -15.49 14.57 -28.96
CA SER A 161 -15.08 13.52 -28.00
C SER A 161 -13.88 12.72 -28.54
N PRO A 162 -12.66 12.90 -28.00
CA PRO A 162 -11.61 11.90 -28.11
C PRO A 162 -11.88 10.71 -27.17
N ASP A 163 -12.06 9.51 -27.73
CA ASP A 163 -12.10 8.27 -26.97
C ASP A 163 -10.70 7.91 -26.47
N ILE A 164 -10.51 7.72 -25.16
CA ILE A 164 -9.26 7.24 -24.56
C ILE A 164 -9.49 5.83 -24.08
N ASN A 165 -8.82 4.84 -24.68
CA ASN A 165 -8.72 3.51 -24.09
C ASN A 165 -7.39 3.43 -23.34
N PRO A 166 -7.32 3.49 -22.00
CA PRO A 166 -6.09 3.20 -21.26
C PRO A 166 -5.56 1.78 -21.52
N GLY A 167 -6.35 0.90 -22.15
CA GLY A 167 -5.91 -0.40 -22.70
C GLY A 167 -5.48 -0.40 -24.17
N ASN A 168 -5.62 0.69 -24.93
CA ASN A 168 -5.07 0.81 -26.29
C ASN A 168 -4.10 1.99 -26.37
N VAL A 169 -2.90 1.82 -25.81
CA VAL A 169 -1.74 2.21 -26.62
C VAL A 169 -1.81 1.31 -27.85
N MET A 170 -1.92 1.90 -29.04
CA MET A 170 -1.79 1.18 -30.30
C MET A 170 -0.40 0.53 -30.33
N VAL A 171 -0.30 -0.69 -29.79
CA VAL A 171 0.70 -1.66 -30.21
C VAL A 171 0.36 -1.89 -31.67
N SER A 172 1.18 -1.35 -32.57
CA SER A 172 1.20 -1.84 -33.93
C SER A 172 1.23 -3.36 -33.85
N GLY A 173 0.38 -4.10 -34.57
CA GLY A 173 0.29 -5.57 -34.55
C GLY A 173 1.55 -6.28 -35.09
N VAL A 174 2.69 -5.91 -34.53
CA VAL A 174 4.07 -6.25 -34.84
C VAL A 174 4.78 -6.25 -33.49
N ASP A 175 4.90 -7.42 -32.88
CA ASP A 175 5.80 -7.58 -31.74
C ASP A 175 7.22 -7.48 -32.27
N HIS A 176 7.91 -6.40 -31.92
CA HIS A 176 9.31 -6.19 -32.28
C HIS A 176 10.09 -5.68 -31.08
N ASP A 177 11.30 -6.18 -30.89
CA ASP A 177 12.19 -5.75 -29.82
C ASP A 177 13.59 -5.52 -30.37
N VAL A 178 14.24 -4.42 -29.97
CA VAL A 178 15.59 -4.06 -30.42
C VAL A 178 16.51 -4.12 -29.22
N ILE A 179 17.16 -5.26 -29.01
CA ILE A 179 17.90 -5.52 -27.77
C ILE A 179 19.40 -5.26 -28.00
N PRO A 180 20.05 -4.34 -27.27
CA PRO A 180 21.50 -4.24 -27.29
C PRO A 180 22.07 -5.45 -26.54
N MET A 181 22.95 -6.19 -27.20
CA MET A 181 23.58 -7.42 -26.73
C MET A 181 25.08 -7.22 -26.62
N SER A 182 25.70 -7.89 -25.64
CA SER A 182 27.17 -7.96 -25.55
C SER A 182 27.77 -8.52 -26.85
N ASN A 183 29.06 -8.26 -27.08
CA ASN A 183 29.79 -8.72 -28.28
C ASN A 183 29.67 -10.22 -28.56
N ASN A 184 29.40 -11.00 -27.51
CA ASN A 184 29.33 -12.45 -27.52
C ASN A 184 27.93 -12.95 -27.95
N GLY A 185 26.95 -12.04 -28.10
CA GLY A 185 25.56 -12.35 -28.43
C GLY A 185 24.77 -13.07 -27.32
N ALA A 186 25.38 -13.30 -26.15
CA ALA A 186 24.83 -14.16 -25.09
C ALA A 186 24.00 -13.43 -24.04
N SER A 187 24.19 -12.12 -23.85
CA SER A 187 23.53 -11.36 -22.77
C SER A 187 23.13 -9.95 -23.21
N ARG A 188 21.97 -9.50 -22.72
CA ARG A 188 21.48 -8.12 -22.89
C ARG A 188 22.42 -7.15 -22.17
N LEU A 189 22.75 -6.04 -22.81
CA LEU A 189 23.55 -4.98 -22.20
C LEU A 189 22.76 -4.31 -21.06
N PRO A 190 23.32 -4.22 -19.83
CA PRO A 190 22.66 -3.64 -18.67
C PRO A 190 22.27 -2.17 -18.84
N ALA A 191 21.28 -1.72 -18.07
CA ALA A 191 20.66 -0.41 -18.30
C ALA A 191 21.56 0.82 -18.01
N ASP A 192 22.71 0.62 -17.37
CA ASP A 192 23.67 1.67 -17.03
C ASP A 192 25.07 1.37 -17.60
N SER A 193 25.14 0.50 -18.62
CA SER A 193 26.41 0.08 -19.18
C SER A 193 27.14 1.24 -19.87
N ARG A 194 28.39 1.46 -19.45
CA ARG A 194 29.28 2.51 -20.00
C ARG A 194 30.07 1.93 -21.16
N LEU A 195 29.74 2.32 -22.40
CA LEU A 195 30.43 1.84 -23.60
C LEU A 195 31.39 2.89 -24.13
N PRO A 196 32.69 2.59 -24.29
CA PRO A 196 33.61 3.59 -24.78
C PRO A 196 33.50 3.89 -26.27
N VAL A 197 33.95 5.07 -26.70
CA VAL A 197 34.11 5.37 -28.14
C VAL A 197 35.09 4.37 -28.74
N GLY A 198 34.69 3.68 -29.80
CA GLY A 198 35.41 2.53 -30.37
C GLY A 198 34.94 1.16 -29.87
N ALA A 199 34.12 1.10 -28.81
CA ALA A 199 33.50 -0.14 -28.36
C ALA A 199 32.57 -0.70 -29.42
N THR A 200 32.56 -2.03 -29.50
CA THR A 200 31.67 -2.77 -30.39
C THR A 200 30.64 -3.53 -29.57
N PHE A 201 29.43 -3.66 -30.08
CA PHE A 201 28.36 -4.47 -29.52
C PHE A 201 27.36 -4.84 -30.62
N ASN A 202 26.40 -5.72 -30.32
CA ASN A 202 25.43 -6.21 -31.32
C ASN A 202 24.02 -5.73 -30.98
N TYR A 203 23.26 -5.27 -31.97
CA TYR A 203 21.81 -5.13 -31.84
C TYR A 203 21.13 -6.41 -32.30
N ARG A 204 20.33 -7.02 -31.44
CA ARG A 204 19.43 -8.14 -31.79
C ARG A 204 18.02 -7.57 -32.00
N VAL A 205 17.57 -7.51 -33.23
CA VAL A 205 16.23 -7.07 -33.62
C VAL A 205 15.36 -8.31 -33.81
N VAL A 206 14.41 -8.54 -32.90
CA VAL A 206 13.44 -9.63 -33.00
C VAL A 206 12.17 -9.07 -33.65
N ILE A 207 11.63 -9.76 -34.64
CA ILE A 207 10.40 -9.39 -35.34
C ILE A 207 9.47 -10.59 -35.32
N ASN A 208 8.24 -10.39 -34.85
CA ASN A 208 7.21 -11.39 -34.77
C ASN A 208 5.89 -10.81 -35.30
N MET A 209 5.66 -10.99 -36.61
CA MET A 209 4.39 -10.65 -37.25
C MET A 209 3.65 -11.91 -37.64
N SER A 210 2.44 -12.11 -37.14
CA SER A 210 1.63 -13.26 -37.51
C SER A 210 1.12 -13.15 -38.95
N GLU A 211 0.77 -14.28 -39.56
CA GLU A 211 0.15 -14.32 -40.89
C GLU A 211 -1.16 -13.52 -40.93
N ALA A 212 -1.97 -13.57 -39.87
CA ALA A 212 -3.19 -12.79 -39.75
C ALA A 212 -2.92 -11.28 -39.75
N ASP A 213 -1.81 -10.84 -39.17
CA ASP A 213 -1.46 -9.42 -39.10
C ASP A 213 -0.91 -8.90 -40.44
N LEU A 214 -0.18 -9.74 -41.19
CA LEU A 214 0.18 -9.45 -42.57
C LEU A 214 -1.07 -9.33 -43.45
N ILE A 215 -2.04 -10.24 -43.31
CA ILE A 215 -3.31 -10.21 -44.07
C ILE A 215 -4.11 -8.95 -43.73
N LYS A 216 -4.16 -8.55 -42.46
CA LYS A 216 -4.80 -7.28 -42.05
C LYS A 216 -4.15 -6.06 -42.70
N GLN A 217 -2.83 -6.05 -42.88
CA GLN A 217 -2.13 -4.92 -43.49
C GLN A 217 -2.23 -4.90 -45.02
N TYR A 218 -2.09 -6.06 -45.69
CA TYR A 218 -2.18 -6.15 -47.15
C TYR A 218 -3.63 -6.21 -47.68
N GLY A 219 -4.61 -6.53 -46.83
CA GLY A 219 -6.04 -6.66 -47.19
C GLY A 219 -6.39 -7.93 -47.97
N THR A 220 -5.45 -8.53 -48.68
CA THR A 220 -5.56 -9.82 -49.38
C THR A 220 -4.26 -10.63 -49.21
N ILE A 221 -4.30 -11.97 -49.35
CA ILE A 221 -3.10 -12.82 -49.27
C ILE A 221 -2.27 -12.60 -50.54
N PRO A 222 -1.03 -12.07 -50.45
CA PRO A 222 -0.16 -11.94 -51.62
C PRO A 222 0.22 -13.33 -52.17
N PRO A 223 0.47 -13.49 -53.47
CA PRO A 223 0.85 -14.77 -54.04
C PRO A 223 2.15 -15.29 -53.41
N ILE A 224 2.21 -16.60 -53.15
CA ILE A 224 3.36 -17.29 -52.54
C ILE A 224 4.61 -17.03 -53.38
N GLY A 225 5.69 -16.54 -52.76
CA GLY A 225 6.92 -16.15 -53.45
C GLY A 225 7.00 -14.68 -53.86
N ALA A 226 6.05 -13.83 -53.47
CA ALA A 226 6.09 -12.38 -53.66
C ALA A 226 7.03 -11.67 -52.65
N PRO A 227 7.59 -10.50 -53.01
CA PRO A 227 8.38 -9.68 -52.08
C PRO A 227 7.52 -9.23 -50.90
N GLY A 228 7.99 -9.52 -49.67
CA GLY A 228 7.38 -9.09 -48.42
C GLY A 228 7.73 -7.64 -48.06
N PRO A 229 7.32 -7.14 -46.88
CA PRO A 229 7.65 -5.79 -46.44
C PRO A 229 9.16 -5.62 -46.18
N GLN A 230 9.70 -4.47 -46.58
CA GLN A 230 11.09 -4.07 -46.34
C GLN A 230 11.27 -3.63 -44.88
N ILE A 231 12.30 -4.15 -44.21
CA ILE A 231 12.71 -3.74 -42.87
C ILE A 231 13.95 -2.85 -43.00
N ARG A 232 13.94 -1.69 -42.36
CA ARG A 232 15.06 -0.73 -42.38
C ARG A 232 15.38 -0.27 -40.97
N LEU A 233 16.62 -0.49 -40.54
CA LEU A 233 17.19 -0.01 -39.29
C LEU A 233 18.13 1.17 -39.59
N THR A 234 17.84 2.35 -39.04
CA THR A 234 18.67 3.55 -39.19
C THR A 234 19.35 3.86 -37.86
N LEU A 235 20.68 3.82 -37.87
CA LEU A 235 21.53 4.13 -36.74
C LEU A 235 21.72 5.65 -36.62
N PRO A 236 21.81 6.19 -35.39
CA PRO A 236 22.19 7.58 -35.16
C PRO A 236 23.67 7.81 -35.53
N ASP A 237 24.06 9.06 -35.79
CA ASP A 237 25.43 9.44 -36.21
C ASP A 237 26.53 9.15 -35.16
N THR A 238 26.13 8.75 -33.95
CA THR A 238 26.96 8.29 -32.84
C THR A 238 27.42 6.83 -32.99
N LEU A 239 26.82 6.08 -33.92
CA LEU A 239 27.11 4.68 -34.21
C LEU A 239 27.44 4.48 -35.70
N ALA A 240 28.30 3.51 -35.99
CA ALA A 240 28.53 3.01 -37.35
C ALA A 240 28.53 1.49 -37.37
N LEU A 241 28.30 0.90 -38.55
CA LEU A 241 28.41 -0.56 -38.72
C LEU A 241 29.86 -1.03 -38.58
N ALA A 242 30.07 -2.13 -37.86
CA ALA A 242 31.38 -2.73 -37.66
C ALA A 242 31.81 -3.55 -38.88
N THR A 243 32.38 -2.92 -39.92
CA THR A 243 32.70 -3.56 -41.22
C THR A 243 34.03 -4.33 -41.25
N THR A 244 34.31 -5.20 -40.26
CA THR A 244 35.48 -6.12 -40.32
C THR A 244 35.10 -7.45 -40.96
N THR A 245 36.01 -8.07 -41.72
CA THR A 245 35.80 -9.32 -42.47
C THR A 245 35.31 -10.51 -41.63
N SER A 246 35.49 -10.46 -40.30
CA SER A 246 35.08 -11.48 -39.33
C SER A 246 33.69 -11.28 -38.71
N ARG A 247 33.01 -10.14 -38.95
CA ARG A 247 31.73 -9.80 -38.32
C ARG A 247 30.67 -9.44 -39.36
N LYS A 248 29.94 -10.44 -39.84
CA LYS A 248 28.83 -10.28 -40.80
C LYS A 248 27.50 -10.11 -40.08
N ILE A 249 26.57 -9.38 -40.69
CA ILE A 249 25.16 -9.30 -40.27
C ILE A 249 24.53 -10.68 -40.46
N THR A 250 23.90 -11.24 -39.42
CA THR A 250 23.22 -12.54 -39.48
C THR A 250 21.72 -12.35 -39.31
N THR A 251 20.91 -13.06 -40.10
CA THR A 251 19.44 -12.98 -40.07
C THR A 251 18.83 -14.37 -40.13
N SER A 252 17.78 -14.61 -39.35
CA SER A 252 16.94 -15.81 -39.46
C SER A 252 15.66 -15.57 -40.27
N LEU A 253 15.44 -14.34 -40.74
CA LEU A 253 14.30 -13.97 -41.58
C LEU A 253 14.44 -14.56 -42.99
N ALA A 254 13.32 -14.97 -43.59
CA ALA A 254 13.28 -15.36 -45.01
C ALA A 254 13.54 -14.13 -45.88
N THR A 255 14.68 -14.09 -46.59
CA THR A 255 15.11 -12.97 -47.44
C THR A 255 15.03 -13.31 -48.93
N LEU A 256 14.88 -12.30 -49.79
CA LEU A 256 15.01 -12.48 -51.24
C LEU A 256 16.43 -12.93 -51.62
N SER A 257 16.54 -13.82 -52.62
CA SER A 257 17.82 -14.11 -53.26
C SER A 257 18.26 -12.97 -54.17
N GLN A 258 19.57 -12.83 -54.41
CA GLN A 258 20.14 -11.74 -55.21
C GLN A 258 19.59 -11.70 -56.66
N GLN A 259 19.18 -12.84 -57.22
CA GLN A 259 18.57 -12.92 -58.55
C GLN A 259 17.10 -12.47 -58.54
N GLN A 260 16.33 -12.81 -57.50
CA GLN A 260 14.93 -12.41 -57.33
C GLN A 260 14.80 -10.90 -57.04
N ALA A 261 15.68 -10.35 -56.19
CA ALA A 261 15.69 -8.92 -55.87
C ALA A 261 15.91 -8.05 -57.12
N LYS A 262 16.82 -8.46 -58.01
CA LYS A 262 17.09 -7.76 -59.28
C LYS A 262 15.90 -7.74 -60.24
N SER A 263 15.02 -8.75 -60.21
CA SER A 263 13.82 -8.77 -61.07
C SER A 263 12.66 -7.92 -60.55
N PHE A 264 12.62 -7.60 -59.26
CA PHE A 264 11.50 -6.89 -58.62
C PHE A 264 11.75 -5.40 -58.33
N LEU A 265 13.01 -4.96 -58.28
CA LEU A 265 13.39 -3.59 -57.89
C LEU A 265 13.68 -2.70 -59.11
N VAL A 266 12.86 -1.66 -59.31
CA VAL A 266 13.07 -0.65 -60.37
C VAL A 266 14.01 0.45 -59.87
N SER A 267 15.16 0.57 -60.54
CA SER A 267 16.12 1.69 -60.57
C SER A 267 16.99 1.98 -59.32
N GLY A 268 18.32 1.99 -59.53
CA GLY A 268 19.20 3.01 -58.96
C GLY A 268 20.19 2.65 -57.83
N HIS A 269 20.10 1.49 -57.16
CA HIS A 269 20.95 1.21 -55.99
C HIS A 269 21.93 0.04 -56.21
N SER A 270 23.23 0.28 -55.99
CA SER A 270 24.26 -0.76 -56.09
C SER A 270 24.22 -1.69 -54.87
N LEU A 271 23.97 -2.97 -55.09
CA LEU A 271 23.99 -4.02 -54.07
C LEU A 271 25.43 -4.54 -53.88
N ARG A 272 25.96 -4.56 -52.65
CA ARG A 272 27.30 -5.11 -52.34
C ARG A 272 27.25 -6.25 -51.32
N GLN A 273 27.81 -7.39 -51.73
CA GLN A 273 28.37 -8.53 -50.97
C GLN A 273 27.71 -8.94 -49.63
N SER A 274 26.55 -9.60 -49.70
CA SER A 274 26.16 -10.69 -48.79
C SER A 274 25.28 -11.71 -49.54
N ASP A 275 25.27 -12.98 -49.12
CA ASP A 275 24.49 -14.05 -49.77
C ASP A 275 22.95 -13.86 -49.65
N HIS A 276 22.52 -12.86 -48.86
CA HIS A 276 21.14 -12.42 -48.65
C HIS A 276 20.96 -10.96 -49.10
N ASP A 277 19.76 -10.57 -49.54
CA ASP A 277 19.45 -9.20 -50.04
C ASP A 277 19.33 -8.17 -48.90
N VAL A 278 20.48 -7.89 -48.27
CA VAL A 278 20.67 -6.88 -47.22
C VAL A 278 21.48 -5.73 -47.81
N SER A 279 20.90 -4.54 -47.92
CA SER A 279 21.65 -3.33 -48.32
C SER A 279 22.15 -2.61 -47.07
N ASN A 280 23.45 -2.31 -47.05
CA ASN A 280 24.10 -1.62 -45.95
C ASN A 280 24.73 -0.30 -46.42
N SER A 281 24.46 0.78 -45.68
CA SER A 281 25.24 2.00 -45.68
C SER A 281 25.88 2.15 -44.31
N LYS A 282 26.85 3.07 -44.14
CA LYS A 282 27.55 3.26 -42.84
C LYS A 282 26.60 3.42 -41.64
N THR A 283 25.39 3.91 -41.85
CA THR A 283 24.39 4.21 -40.82
C THR A 283 23.02 3.57 -41.05
N LYS A 284 22.82 2.79 -42.14
CA LYS A 284 21.51 2.17 -42.44
C LYS A 284 21.67 0.71 -42.85
N VAL A 285 20.82 -0.16 -42.31
CA VAL A 285 20.69 -1.56 -42.71
C VAL A 285 19.28 -1.78 -43.22
N THR A 286 19.15 -2.28 -44.44
CA THR A 286 17.85 -2.57 -45.05
C THR A 286 17.81 -4.04 -45.46
N VAL A 287 16.80 -4.77 -45.01
CA VAL A 287 16.59 -6.19 -45.29
C VAL A 287 15.33 -6.33 -46.13
N GLN A 288 15.44 -6.98 -47.30
CA GLN A 288 14.28 -7.31 -48.12
C GLN A 288 13.78 -8.73 -47.79
N THR A 289 12.53 -8.81 -47.36
CA THR A 289 11.93 -10.07 -46.89
C THR A 289 11.15 -10.78 -48.00
N LEU A 290 11.00 -12.09 -47.85
CA LEU A 290 10.22 -12.97 -48.73
C LEU A 290 9.03 -13.54 -47.96
N LEU A 291 7.84 -13.50 -48.54
CA LEU A 291 6.64 -14.12 -47.95
C LEU A 291 6.61 -15.62 -48.25
N MET A 292 6.65 -16.43 -47.19
CA MET A 292 6.58 -17.89 -47.23
C MET A 292 5.12 -18.35 -46.95
N PRO A 293 4.66 -19.47 -47.54
CA PRO A 293 3.29 -19.94 -47.35
C PRO A 293 3.04 -20.41 -45.91
N ASN A 294 1.90 -20.01 -45.33
CA ASN A 294 1.47 -20.34 -43.97
C ASN A 294 2.49 -19.96 -42.86
N GLN A 295 3.35 -18.97 -43.12
CA GLN A 295 4.32 -18.47 -42.14
C GLN A 295 4.25 -16.94 -42.07
N GLY A 296 4.06 -16.43 -40.85
CA GLY A 296 4.22 -15.01 -40.56
C GLY A 296 5.68 -14.56 -40.70
N LEU A 297 5.92 -13.26 -40.59
CA LEU A 297 7.27 -12.69 -40.64
C LEU A 297 7.89 -12.77 -39.24
N ILE A 298 8.47 -13.94 -38.94
CA ILE A 298 9.03 -14.27 -37.63
C ILE A 298 10.51 -14.57 -37.78
N GLY A 299 11.35 -13.82 -37.08
CA GLY A 299 12.80 -14.04 -37.08
C GLY A 299 13.58 -12.94 -36.40
N GLU A 300 14.89 -13.11 -36.35
CA GLU A 300 15.82 -12.19 -35.71
C GLU A 300 16.90 -11.69 -36.68
N LEU A 301 17.37 -10.47 -36.44
CA LEU A 301 18.44 -9.80 -37.15
C LEU A 301 19.49 -9.33 -36.15
N ILE A 302 20.74 -9.79 -36.32
CA ILE A 302 21.87 -9.40 -35.46
C ILE A 302 22.77 -8.43 -36.25
N VAL A 303 22.86 -7.19 -35.77
CA VAL A 303 23.59 -6.10 -36.41
C VAL A 303 24.78 -5.68 -35.53
N PRO A 304 26.03 -5.92 -35.95
CA PRO A 304 27.21 -5.48 -35.22
C PRO A 304 27.48 -3.99 -35.44
N VAL A 305 27.59 -3.22 -34.36
CA VAL A 305 27.78 -1.76 -34.37
C VAL A 305 29.00 -1.35 -33.54
N THR A 306 29.64 -0.25 -33.96
CA THR A 306 30.75 0.42 -33.28
C THR A 306 30.30 1.80 -32.82
N VAL A 307 30.61 2.18 -31.59
CA VAL A 307 30.40 3.55 -31.09
C VAL A 307 31.44 4.46 -31.74
N THR A 308 31.01 5.46 -32.50
CA THR A 308 31.92 6.38 -33.22
C THR A 308 32.09 7.71 -32.51
N LYS A 309 31.06 8.19 -31.81
CA LYS A 309 31.04 9.47 -31.09
C LYS A 309 30.14 9.40 -29.86
N SER A 310 30.41 10.24 -28.87
CA SER A 310 29.56 10.40 -27.68
C SER A 310 28.18 10.96 -28.08
N GLY A 311 27.10 10.36 -27.56
CA GLY A 311 25.73 10.80 -27.78
C GLY A 311 24.71 9.66 -27.69
N PRO A 312 23.42 9.92 -28.00
CA PRO A 312 22.36 8.90 -27.91
C PRO A 312 22.61 7.77 -28.91
N VAL A 313 22.39 6.53 -28.47
CA VAL A 313 22.69 5.31 -29.24
C VAL A 313 21.44 4.66 -29.84
N ASN A 314 20.29 5.34 -29.80
CA ASN A 314 18.98 4.79 -30.12
C ASN A 314 18.81 4.60 -31.63
N PRO A 315 18.69 3.36 -32.14
CA PRO A 315 18.38 3.13 -33.54
C PRO A 315 16.89 3.34 -33.83
N THR A 316 16.56 3.68 -35.06
CA THR A 316 15.17 3.79 -35.55
C THR A 316 14.86 2.61 -36.48
N LEU A 317 13.84 1.81 -36.14
CA LEU A 317 13.35 0.71 -36.96
C LEU A 317 12.16 1.19 -37.79
N THR A 318 12.14 0.90 -39.09
CA THR A 318 11.04 1.24 -40.00
C THR A 318 10.69 0.03 -40.85
N ILE A 319 9.40 -0.32 -40.92
CA ILE A 319 8.87 -1.40 -41.78
C ILE A 319 7.97 -0.75 -42.84
N SER A 320 8.25 -1.01 -44.11
CA SER A 320 7.58 -0.34 -45.25
C SER A 320 7.40 -1.29 -46.44
N PRO A 321 6.42 -1.10 -47.33
CA PRO A 321 6.21 -1.99 -48.47
C PRO A 321 7.31 -1.78 -49.53
N VAL A 322 7.67 -2.84 -50.26
CA VAL A 322 8.77 -2.83 -51.25
C VAL A 322 8.45 -2.00 -52.51
N ASN A 323 7.18 -1.91 -52.91
CA ASN A 323 6.75 -1.15 -54.10
C ASN A 323 5.47 -0.34 -53.83
N SER A 324 5.37 0.83 -54.46
CA SER A 324 4.22 1.75 -54.41
C SER A 324 2.91 1.13 -54.89
N ASN A 325 2.96 0.07 -55.71
CA ASN A 325 1.79 -0.62 -56.25
C ASN A 325 1.14 -1.64 -55.30
N LEU A 326 1.71 -1.86 -54.10
CA LEU A 326 1.16 -2.72 -53.04
C LEU A 326 0.39 -1.93 -51.96
N GLN A 327 0.08 -0.65 -52.20
CA GLN A 327 -0.77 0.17 -51.33
C GLN A 327 -2.25 -0.12 -51.58
N GLN A 328 -2.78 -1.25 -51.07
CA GLN A 328 -4.24 -1.50 -51.10
C GLN A 328 -4.98 -1.14 -49.80
N SER A 329 -4.27 -0.71 -48.75
CA SER A 329 -4.89 -0.20 -47.52
C SER A 329 -4.45 1.24 -47.24
N PRO A 330 -5.37 2.18 -46.94
CA PRO A 330 -5.05 3.57 -46.58
C PRO A 330 -4.32 3.72 -45.24
N GLN A 331 -3.95 2.61 -44.59
CA GLN A 331 -3.33 2.56 -43.26
C GLN A 331 -1.82 2.20 -43.25
N TRP A 332 -1.14 2.07 -44.40
CA TRP A 332 0.33 1.98 -44.43
C TRP A 332 0.99 3.35 -44.17
N SER A 333 0.56 4.06 -43.13
CA SER A 333 1.21 5.26 -42.63
C SER A 333 2.25 4.84 -41.60
N SER A 334 3.52 4.94 -41.99
CA SER A 334 4.75 4.68 -41.22
C SER A 334 4.54 4.09 -39.82
N LEU A 335 4.91 2.81 -39.65
CA LEU A 335 5.23 2.24 -38.36
C LEU A 335 6.44 3.00 -37.80
N ALA A 336 6.22 4.18 -37.21
CA ALA A 336 7.16 4.80 -36.31
C ALA A 336 7.06 4.02 -35.00
N PRO A 337 8.10 3.29 -34.57
CA PRO A 337 8.03 2.50 -33.36
C PRO A 337 7.74 3.40 -32.16
N VAL A 338 6.84 2.93 -31.30
CA VAL A 338 6.72 3.38 -29.91
C VAL A 338 8.12 3.36 -29.32
N SER A 339 8.53 4.49 -28.76
CA SER A 339 9.86 4.75 -28.20
C SER A 339 10.49 3.54 -27.52
N TYR A 340 11.45 2.89 -28.18
CA TYR A 340 12.44 2.10 -27.47
C TYR A 340 13.37 3.11 -26.77
N ASN A 341 13.27 3.18 -25.44
CA ASN A 341 14.33 3.78 -24.63
C ASN A 341 15.33 2.65 -24.35
N PRO A 342 16.38 2.46 -25.17
CA PRO A 342 17.52 1.74 -24.66
C PRO A 342 18.02 2.49 -23.42
N PRO A 343 18.74 1.80 -22.55
CA PRO A 343 19.48 2.50 -21.53
C PRO A 343 20.29 3.68 -22.06
N LYS A 344 20.36 4.74 -21.25
CA LYS A 344 21.28 5.85 -21.50
C LYS A 344 22.70 5.30 -21.35
N LEU A 345 23.24 4.76 -22.43
CA LEU A 345 24.64 4.35 -22.48
C LEU A 345 25.45 5.64 -22.37
N VAL A 346 25.98 5.90 -21.17
CA VAL A 346 26.94 6.97 -20.96
C VAL A 346 28.18 6.51 -21.72
N ALA A 347 28.30 6.99 -22.95
CA ALA A 347 29.46 6.73 -23.77
C ALA A 347 30.66 7.27 -23.01
N TYR A 348 31.45 6.35 -22.48
CA TYR A 348 32.64 6.71 -21.74
C TYR A 348 33.72 6.93 -22.75
N ASP A 349 33.84 8.15 -23.25
CA ASP A 349 35.06 8.48 -23.97
C ASP A 349 36.23 8.12 -23.05
N THR A 350 37.06 7.15 -23.43
CA THR A 350 38.28 6.81 -22.68
C THR A 350 39.23 8.01 -22.65
N ASN A 351 38.99 9.01 -23.49
CA ASN A 351 39.66 10.31 -23.42
C ASN A 351 39.00 11.28 -22.41
N ALA A 352 37.83 10.97 -21.84
CA ALA A 352 37.05 11.85 -20.95
C ALA A 352 36.80 11.28 -19.53
N LEU A 353 37.61 10.32 -19.10
CA LEU A 353 37.73 9.98 -17.68
C LEU A 353 38.72 10.97 -17.03
N PRO A 354 38.46 11.48 -15.80
CA PRO A 354 39.18 12.59 -15.19
C PRO A 354 40.51 12.08 -14.63
N VAL A 355 41.46 11.88 -15.55
CA VAL A 355 42.90 11.89 -15.30
C VAL A 355 43.57 12.89 -16.26
N SER A 356 42.81 13.68 -17.02
CA SER A 356 43.35 14.65 -17.98
C SER A 356 43.64 16.03 -17.39
N ASP A 357 43.31 16.30 -16.13
CA ASP A 357 43.44 17.65 -15.55
C ASP A 357 44.86 18.03 -15.10
N LEU A 358 45.90 17.27 -15.48
CA LEU A 358 47.33 17.67 -15.45
C LEU A 358 48.24 16.63 -16.17
N HIS A 359 47.87 16.18 -17.38
CA HIS A 359 48.85 15.50 -18.25
C HIS A 359 49.50 16.51 -19.19
N PHE A 360 50.74 16.89 -18.87
CA PHE A 360 51.76 17.06 -19.89
C PHE A 360 52.54 15.74 -19.98
N ALA A 361 52.48 15.10 -21.15
CA ALA A 361 53.09 13.81 -21.58
C ALA A 361 52.35 12.52 -21.10
N GLN A 362 52.20 11.46 -21.91
CA GLN A 362 53.18 10.89 -22.86
C GLN A 362 52.62 10.28 -24.16
N PRO A 363 53.46 10.20 -25.21
CA PRO A 363 53.24 9.44 -26.45
C PRO A 363 53.44 7.92 -26.24
N GLY A 364 52.56 7.11 -26.82
CA GLY A 364 52.73 5.66 -26.88
C GLY A 364 53.58 5.21 -28.06
N MET A 365 54.83 4.82 -27.77
CA MET A 365 55.67 3.82 -28.46
C MET A 365 56.12 4.06 -29.92
N SER A 366 57.26 4.74 -30.08
CA SER A 366 58.52 4.17 -30.62
C SER A 366 59.60 5.26 -30.68
N GLY A 367 60.78 5.03 -30.11
CA GLY A 367 61.98 5.80 -30.44
C GLY A 367 62.46 6.80 -29.38
N PHE A 368 62.99 6.29 -28.26
CA PHE A 368 64.16 6.94 -27.66
C PHE A 368 65.41 6.41 -28.38
N THR A 369 65.62 6.86 -29.62
CA THR A 369 66.89 6.65 -30.34
C THR A 369 67.40 7.87 -31.07
N ASP A 370 66.68 8.99 -31.12
CA ASP A 370 67.20 10.20 -31.76
C ASP A 370 67.26 11.38 -30.79
N PRO A 371 68.40 12.10 -30.71
CA PRO A 371 68.48 13.35 -29.98
C PRO A 371 67.50 14.34 -30.61
N ILE A 372 66.70 14.99 -29.77
CA ILE A 372 65.73 16.01 -30.18
C ILE A 372 66.46 17.08 -31.02
N PRO A 373 66.09 17.31 -32.29
CA PRO A 373 66.63 18.44 -33.03
C PRO A 373 66.07 19.71 -32.39
N LEU A 374 66.94 20.55 -31.85
CA LEU A 374 66.60 21.89 -31.37
C LEU A 374 65.87 22.64 -32.50
N ALA A 375 64.58 22.93 -32.30
CA ALA A 375 63.84 23.80 -33.21
C ALA A 375 64.45 25.20 -33.15
N LYS A 376 64.76 25.79 -34.32
CA LYS A 376 65.23 27.17 -34.40
C LYS A 376 64.22 28.12 -33.75
N PRO A 377 64.65 29.12 -32.96
CA PRO A 377 63.75 30.12 -32.43
C PRO A 377 63.08 30.90 -33.56
N ALA A 378 61.77 31.08 -33.48
CA ALA A 378 61.01 31.91 -34.41
C ALA A 378 61.27 33.39 -34.11
N LEU A 379 61.48 34.19 -35.17
CA LEU A 379 61.58 35.64 -35.07
C LEU A 379 60.22 36.24 -34.71
N LEU A 380 60.16 36.99 -33.59
CA LEU A 380 59.02 37.83 -33.25
C LEU A 380 58.82 38.89 -34.34
N ALA A 381 57.65 38.87 -35.00
CA ALA A 381 57.17 39.94 -35.84
C ALA A 381 55.69 40.21 -35.54
N GLY A 382 55.42 40.71 -34.34
CA GLY A 382 54.08 41.09 -33.86
C GLY A 382 53.82 42.59 -33.75
N THR A 383 54.74 43.45 -34.18
CA THR A 383 54.46 44.88 -34.34
C THR A 383 54.60 45.25 -35.82
N THR A 384 53.54 45.84 -36.37
CA THR A 384 53.59 46.49 -37.69
C THR A 384 54.82 47.40 -37.72
N PRO A 385 55.72 47.28 -38.72
CA PRO A 385 56.87 48.14 -38.81
C PRO A 385 56.41 49.59 -38.95
N LYS A 386 56.80 50.47 -38.02
CA LYS A 386 56.95 51.88 -38.38
C LYS A 386 58.01 51.91 -39.47
N THR A 387 57.60 52.26 -40.68
CA THR A 387 58.49 52.47 -41.82
C THR A 387 59.50 53.55 -41.46
N GLY A 388 60.75 53.13 -41.24
CA GLY A 388 61.88 54.02 -40.96
C GLY A 388 63.16 53.26 -40.57
N GLY A 389 63.97 52.93 -41.57
CA GLY A 389 65.44 53.06 -41.56
C GLY A 389 66.38 52.48 -40.49
N ASP A 390 65.97 51.88 -39.37
CA ASP A 390 66.91 51.50 -38.29
C ASP A 390 67.22 50.00 -38.17
N LYS A 391 68.49 49.68 -37.87
CA LYS A 391 69.00 48.33 -37.62
C LYS A 391 68.27 47.72 -36.41
N ARG A 392 67.64 46.56 -36.57
CA ARG A 392 67.05 45.79 -35.46
C ARG A 392 68.12 44.97 -34.76
N TYR A 393 68.38 45.29 -33.49
CA TYR A 393 69.20 44.46 -32.62
C TYR A 393 68.34 43.40 -31.95
N VAL A 394 68.85 42.16 -31.86
CA VAL A 394 68.20 41.05 -31.16
C VAL A 394 69.16 40.57 -30.08
N ARG A 395 68.67 40.50 -28.84
CA ARG A 395 69.45 39.97 -27.70
C ARG A 395 69.60 38.46 -27.84
N LEU A 396 70.84 37.96 -27.78
CA LEU A 396 71.15 36.52 -27.86
C LEU A 396 71.48 35.88 -26.51
N ASN A 397 71.92 36.68 -25.53
CA ASN A 397 72.32 36.23 -24.21
C ASN A 397 71.65 37.09 -23.12
N SER A 398 71.49 36.51 -21.92
CA SER A 398 70.97 37.21 -20.75
C SER A 398 72.03 37.33 -19.66
N GLN A 399 72.20 38.53 -19.11
CA GLN A 399 73.04 38.73 -17.92
C GLN A 399 72.28 38.43 -16.62
N PHE A 400 70.98 38.13 -16.73
CA PHE A 400 70.12 37.85 -15.58
C PHE A 400 70.64 36.71 -14.70
N GLY A 401 71.30 35.70 -15.27
CA GLY A 401 71.83 34.57 -14.51
C GLY A 401 72.86 34.96 -13.44
N GLN A 402 73.70 35.96 -13.67
CA GLN A 402 74.67 36.42 -12.66
C GLN A 402 73.98 37.12 -11.50
N GLU A 403 72.92 37.87 -11.79
CA GLU A 403 72.13 38.55 -10.77
C GLU A 403 71.23 37.57 -10.00
N LEU A 404 70.67 36.58 -10.69
CA LEU A 404 69.92 35.48 -10.10
C LEU A 404 70.76 34.73 -9.07
N VAL A 405 72.04 34.47 -9.36
CA VAL A 405 72.97 33.85 -8.40
C VAL A 405 73.17 34.73 -7.16
N ARG A 406 73.30 36.05 -7.32
CA ARG A 406 73.41 36.98 -6.17
C ARG A 406 72.14 36.98 -5.32
N ILE A 407 70.98 36.97 -5.95
CA ILE A 407 69.68 36.93 -5.26
C ILE A 407 69.51 35.60 -4.51
N ALA A 408 69.80 34.47 -5.18
CA ALA A 408 69.70 33.13 -4.60
C ALA A 408 70.68 32.88 -3.46
N GLN A 409 71.88 33.48 -3.51
CA GLN A 409 72.86 33.42 -2.41
C GLN A 409 72.37 34.11 -1.14
N ARG A 410 71.49 35.12 -1.27
CA ARG A 410 70.91 35.83 -0.13
C ARG A 410 69.68 35.12 0.43
N ASP A 411 68.77 34.71 -0.45
CA ASP A 411 67.58 33.92 -0.10
C ASP A 411 67.06 33.17 -1.34
N VAL A 412 66.93 31.85 -1.21
CA VAL A 412 66.40 30.99 -2.29
C VAL A 412 64.94 31.31 -2.60
N ASN A 413 64.15 31.76 -1.61
CA ASN A 413 62.77 32.15 -1.84
C ASN A 413 62.65 33.49 -2.57
N ALA A 414 63.66 34.37 -2.43
CA ALA A 414 63.69 35.65 -3.12
C ALA A 414 63.78 35.50 -4.64
N VAL A 415 64.29 34.36 -5.13
CA VAL A 415 64.31 34.02 -6.56
C VAL A 415 62.92 34.17 -7.19
N PHE A 416 61.87 33.70 -6.52
CA PHE A 416 60.52 33.67 -7.09
C PHE A 416 59.70 34.94 -6.83
N LEU A 417 60.26 35.96 -6.18
CA LEU A 417 59.55 37.21 -5.90
C LEU A 417 59.41 38.06 -7.17
N ALA A 418 58.32 38.83 -7.25
CA ALA A 418 58.08 39.78 -8.35
C ALA A 418 59.24 40.77 -8.54
N ALA A 419 59.86 41.22 -7.44
CA ALA A 419 61.02 42.13 -7.48
C ALA A 419 62.22 41.57 -8.26
N THR A 420 62.39 40.24 -8.29
CA THR A 420 63.44 39.57 -9.07
C THR A 420 63.12 39.59 -10.57
N GLN A 421 61.83 39.58 -10.92
CA GLN A 421 61.34 39.67 -12.29
C GLN A 421 61.27 41.11 -12.82
N ASP A 422 61.34 42.10 -11.92
CA ASP A 422 61.44 43.53 -12.26
C ASP A 422 62.88 43.99 -12.52
N HIS A 423 63.87 43.09 -12.40
CA HIS A 423 65.26 43.44 -12.62
C HIS A 423 65.48 43.86 -14.09
N PRO A 424 65.96 45.09 -14.36
CA PRO A 424 66.13 45.56 -15.72
C PRO A 424 67.31 44.86 -16.39
N LEU A 425 67.15 44.55 -17.68
CA LEU A 425 68.21 44.07 -18.55
C LEU A 425 69.00 45.26 -19.12
N PRO A 426 70.32 45.13 -19.31
CA PRO A 426 71.14 46.22 -19.83
C PRO A 426 70.73 46.57 -21.27
N PRO A 427 70.70 47.86 -21.66
CA PRO A 427 70.20 48.29 -22.97
C PRO A 427 71.03 47.76 -24.15
N LEU A 428 70.37 47.55 -25.30
CA LEU A 428 71.03 47.33 -26.60
C LEU A 428 71.47 48.70 -27.16
N GLU A 429 72.73 48.85 -27.58
CA GLU A 429 73.43 50.08 -28.02
C GLU A 429 72.60 51.39 -27.97
N GLY A 430 72.74 52.17 -26.88
CA GLY A 430 72.19 53.53 -26.78
C GLY A 430 70.71 53.65 -26.40
N GLY A 431 70.03 52.53 -26.07
CA GLY A 431 68.64 52.50 -25.59
C GLY A 431 68.45 52.59 -24.07
N ASP A 432 67.19 52.51 -23.62
CA ASP A 432 66.80 52.39 -22.20
C ASP A 432 66.86 50.93 -21.73
N PRO A 433 67.04 50.68 -20.41
CA PRO A 433 66.98 49.32 -19.86
C PRO A 433 65.65 48.62 -20.16
N GLU A 434 65.73 47.36 -20.59
CA GLU A 434 64.57 46.58 -21.05
C GLU A 434 64.09 45.64 -19.92
N PRO A 435 62.77 45.44 -19.73
CA PRO A 435 62.27 44.43 -18.80
C PRO A 435 62.55 43.00 -19.30
N LEU A 436 62.59 42.03 -18.38
CA LEU A 436 62.87 40.62 -18.66
C LEU A 436 62.00 40.00 -19.76
N GLU A 437 60.76 40.44 -19.86
CA GLU A 437 59.79 40.02 -20.88
C GLU A 437 60.18 40.36 -22.33
N GLN A 438 61.09 41.32 -22.54
CA GLN A 438 61.56 41.70 -23.88
C GLN A 438 62.74 40.84 -24.37
N ASP A 439 63.31 39.97 -23.53
CA ASP A 439 64.36 39.01 -23.90
C ASP A 439 63.77 37.75 -24.57
N ALA A 440 63.39 37.92 -25.84
CA ALA A 440 62.74 36.88 -26.64
C ALA A 440 63.55 35.57 -26.74
N ALA A 441 64.88 35.63 -26.72
CA ALA A 441 65.74 34.46 -26.90
C ALA A 441 65.74 33.53 -25.66
N ASN A 442 65.61 34.10 -24.46
CA ASN A 442 65.70 33.36 -23.20
C ASN A 442 64.35 33.19 -22.47
N LEU A 443 63.27 33.67 -23.08
CA LEU A 443 61.95 33.74 -22.48
C LEU A 443 61.39 32.38 -22.02
N LEU A 444 61.68 31.29 -22.74
CA LEU A 444 61.30 29.93 -22.36
C LEU A 444 61.83 29.57 -20.96
N TYR A 445 63.10 29.85 -20.68
CA TYR A 445 63.73 29.54 -19.40
C TYR A 445 63.16 30.39 -18.26
N PHE A 446 62.73 31.63 -18.57
CA PHE A 446 62.04 32.47 -17.59
C PHE A 446 60.63 31.92 -17.27
N TRP A 447 59.90 31.41 -18.28
CA TRP A 447 58.63 30.70 -18.05
C TRP A 447 58.83 29.42 -17.24
N GLU A 448 59.87 28.63 -17.54
CA GLU A 448 60.18 27.42 -16.77
C GLU A 448 60.48 27.74 -15.30
N LEU A 449 61.30 28.77 -15.04
CA LEU A 449 61.71 29.15 -13.70
C LEU A 449 60.59 29.82 -12.89
N PHE A 450 59.88 30.79 -13.48
CA PHE A 450 58.91 31.63 -12.74
C PHE A 450 57.48 31.14 -12.81
N TYR A 451 57.18 30.13 -13.62
CA TYR A 451 55.84 29.54 -13.73
C TYR A 451 55.83 28.02 -13.62
N HIS A 452 56.46 27.30 -14.56
CA HIS A 452 56.30 25.84 -14.65
C HIS A 452 56.90 25.10 -13.45
N ALA A 453 58.08 25.48 -12.98
CA ALA A 453 58.71 24.84 -11.83
C ALA A 453 57.88 25.01 -10.53
N PRO A 454 57.48 26.23 -10.12
CA PRO A 454 56.59 26.40 -8.97
C PRO A 454 55.25 25.66 -9.11
N ALA A 455 54.64 25.69 -10.30
CA ALA A 455 53.36 25.02 -10.56
C ALA A 455 53.49 23.49 -10.46
N LEU A 456 54.56 22.91 -11.02
CA LEU A 456 54.84 21.47 -10.95
C LEU A 456 55.11 21.03 -9.51
N ILE A 457 55.89 21.79 -8.75
CA ILE A 457 56.19 21.48 -7.35
C ILE A 457 54.90 21.50 -6.52
N ALA A 458 54.06 22.53 -6.68
CA ALA A 458 52.76 22.59 -6.01
C ALA A 458 51.87 21.39 -6.36
N TYR A 459 51.82 21.01 -7.64
CA TYR A 459 51.04 19.86 -8.07
C TYR A 459 51.52 18.54 -7.44
N ARG A 460 52.84 18.30 -7.42
CA ARG A 460 53.41 17.09 -6.80
C ARG A 460 53.14 17.03 -5.30
N LEU A 461 53.31 18.14 -4.60
CA LEU A 461 53.00 18.24 -3.17
C LEU A 461 51.51 17.98 -2.88
N ASN A 462 50.61 18.51 -3.71
CA ASN A 462 49.18 18.22 -3.59
C ASN A 462 48.87 16.73 -3.81
N ALA A 463 49.49 16.10 -4.82
CA ALA A 463 49.31 14.67 -5.13
C ALA A 463 49.79 13.76 -4.00
N GLU A 464 50.83 14.17 -3.26
CA GLU A 464 51.34 13.48 -2.07
C GLU A 464 50.53 13.78 -0.79
N GLY A 465 49.51 14.64 -0.85
CA GLY A 465 48.68 15.03 0.30
C GLY A 465 49.28 16.12 1.19
N ARG A 466 50.37 16.77 0.76
CA ARG A 466 51.04 17.87 1.49
C ARG A 466 50.43 19.22 1.10
N TYR A 467 49.18 19.43 1.49
CA TYR A 467 48.36 20.54 1.00
C TYR A 467 48.85 21.93 1.42
N ASP A 468 49.41 22.09 2.62
CA ASP A 468 49.91 23.39 3.10
C ASP A 468 51.12 23.85 2.30
N GLU A 469 52.09 22.96 2.09
CA GLU A 469 53.28 23.27 1.29
C GLU A 469 52.93 23.49 -0.18
N ALA A 470 51.98 22.71 -0.73
CA ALA A 470 51.46 22.95 -2.07
C ALA A 470 50.84 24.36 -2.19
N GLN A 471 50.11 24.80 -1.16
CA GLN A 471 49.53 26.13 -1.10
C GLN A 471 50.60 27.22 -1.07
N ASP A 472 51.66 27.03 -0.28
CA ASP A 472 52.80 27.97 -0.21
C ASP A 472 53.51 28.15 -1.56
N TRP A 473 53.65 27.08 -2.34
CA TRP A 473 54.20 27.16 -3.69
C TRP A 473 53.25 27.84 -4.68
N LEU A 474 51.94 27.61 -4.58
CA LEU A 474 50.95 28.34 -5.39
C LEU A 474 50.91 29.83 -5.05
N HIS A 475 51.10 30.21 -3.78
CA HIS A 475 51.21 31.60 -3.33
C HIS A 475 52.38 32.35 -3.97
N ARG A 476 53.39 31.66 -4.51
CA ARG A 476 54.49 32.29 -5.27
C ARG A 476 54.05 32.67 -6.69
N LEU A 477 52.99 32.06 -7.21
CA LEU A 477 52.43 32.36 -8.52
C LEU A 477 51.22 33.31 -8.41
N MET A 478 50.32 33.03 -7.47
CA MET A 478 49.07 33.76 -7.25
C MET A 478 48.77 33.83 -5.75
N ASP A 479 48.59 35.04 -5.24
CA ASP A 479 48.07 35.28 -3.89
C ASP A 479 46.67 35.92 -3.98
N PRO A 480 45.60 35.15 -3.70
CA PRO A 480 44.23 35.67 -3.79
C PRO A 480 43.87 36.67 -2.68
N PHE A 481 44.74 36.87 -1.67
CA PHE A 481 44.51 37.75 -0.53
C PHE A 481 45.59 38.84 -0.42
N PRO A 482 45.62 39.83 -1.35
CA PRO A 482 46.70 40.81 -1.41
C PRO A 482 46.75 41.70 -0.16
N THR A 483 47.89 41.72 0.51
CA THR A 483 48.15 42.63 1.65
C THR A 483 48.44 44.07 1.17
N LEU A 484 48.06 45.07 1.97
CA LEU A 484 48.44 46.47 1.75
C LEU A 484 49.89 46.70 2.22
N GLU A 485 50.75 47.21 1.34
CA GLU A 485 52.11 47.59 1.68
C GLU A 485 52.33 49.04 1.24
N ASN A 486 52.73 49.92 2.18
CA ASN A 486 52.87 51.37 1.95
C ASN A 486 51.63 52.04 1.31
N GLY A 487 50.42 51.57 1.65
CA GLY A 487 49.16 52.12 1.14
C GLY A 487 48.78 51.69 -0.29
N LYS A 488 49.60 50.87 -0.97
CA LYS A 488 49.28 50.28 -2.28
C LYS A 488 48.96 48.78 -2.12
N LYS A 489 47.95 48.31 -2.86
CA LYS A 489 47.61 46.88 -2.91
C LYS A 489 48.70 46.13 -3.68
N LYS A 490 49.23 45.03 -3.13
CA LYS A 490 50.09 44.10 -3.89
C LYS A 490 49.32 43.48 -5.06
N ALA A 491 50.05 43.16 -6.14
CA ALA A 491 49.50 42.43 -7.26
C ALA A 491 49.06 41.02 -6.83
N ILE A 492 47.92 40.56 -7.38
CA ILE A 492 47.37 39.22 -7.11
C ILE A 492 48.26 38.16 -7.78
N TRP A 493 48.72 38.44 -8.99
CA TRP A 493 49.69 37.59 -9.68
C TRP A 493 51.09 38.05 -9.28
N ARG A 494 51.86 37.12 -8.71
CA ARG A 494 53.24 37.40 -8.27
C ARG A 494 54.26 37.12 -9.37
N SER A 495 53.88 36.32 -10.37
CA SER A 495 54.63 36.14 -11.61
C SER A 495 54.20 37.18 -12.63
N ARG A 496 55.11 38.06 -13.02
CA ARG A 496 54.89 39.15 -13.98
C ARG A 496 54.56 38.61 -15.38
N LEU A 497 55.12 37.45 -15.73
CA LEU A 497 54.84 36.74 -16.97
C LEU A 497 53.35 36.37 -17.15
N LEU A 498 52.59 36.26 -16.05
CA LEU A 498 51.15 36.00 -16.09
C LEU A 498 50.30 37.27 -16.29
N GLU A 499 50.85 38.46 -16.07
CA GLU A 499 50.17 39.74 -16.25
C GLU A 499 50.50 40.41 -17.59
N ALA A 500 51.47 39.88 -18.34
CA ALA A 500 51.99 40.55 -19.52
C ALA A 500 51.12 40.36 -20.78
N ASP A 501 51.00 41.43 -21.57
CA ASP A 501 50.18 41.49 -22.80
C ASP A 501 50.90 41.01 -24.08
N PHE A 502 51.95 40.18 -23.95
CA PHE A 502 52.70 39.64 -25.10
C PHE A 502 52.46 38.14 -25.29
N SER A 503 52.61 37.66 -26.54
CA SER A 503 52.66 36.24 -26.87
C SER A 503 54.09 35.86 -27.24
N TYR A 504 54.62 34.78 -26.66
CA TYR A 504 55.97 34.32 -27.01
C TYR A 504 55.98 33.31 -28.17
N VAL A 505 54.84 32.72 -28.50
CA VAL A 505 54.61 31.89 -29.69
C VAL A 505 53.69 32.64 -30.65
N ALA A 506 54.06 32.71 -31.94
CA ALA A 506 53.23 33.35 -32.95
C ALA A 506 51.92 32.56 -33.19
N LEU A 507 50.80 33.28 -33.31
CA LEU A 507 49.45 32.71 -33.51
C LEU A 507 49.39 31.77 -34.74
N ASP A 508 50.15 32.09 -35.80
CA ASP A 508 50.21 31.29 -37.04
C ASP A 508 50.81 29.90 -36.82
N ASN A 509 51.68 29.74 -35.83
CA ASN A 509 52.26 28.45 -35.43
C ASN A 509 51.35 27.67 -34.47
N ALA A 510 50.38 28.33 -33.83
CA ALA A 510 49.43 27.72 -32.91
C ALA A 510 48.15 27.22 -33.62
N ALA A 511 47.92 27.62 -34.88
CA ALA A 511 46.71 27.34 -35.65
C ALA A 511 46.47 25.85 -36.01
N GLY A 512 47.32 24.91 -35.55
CA GLY A 512 47.25 23.49 -35.91
C GLY A 512 47.48 22.46 -34.79
N LEU A 513 47.56 22.83 -33.51
CA LEU A 513 48.03 21.92 -32.45
C LEU A 513 46.97 21.52 -31.41
N ALA A 514 46.96 20.22 -31.09
CA ALA A 514 46.24 19.57 -30.00
C ALA A 514 46.91 19.78 -28.62
N ASP A 515 47.89 20.69 -28.52
CA ASP A 515 48.71 20.91 -27.32
C ASP A 515 48.24 22.15 -26.53
N PRO A 516 47.68 21.97 -25.32
CA PRO A 516 47.15 23.06 -24.51
C PRO A 516 48.22 24.05 -24.01
N ASP A 517 49.49 23.65 -23.87
CA ASP A 517 50.57 24.57 -23.44
C ASP A 517 50.87 25.60 -24.52
N THR A 518 50.82 25.20 -25.80
CA THR A 518 51.01 26.14 -26.91
C THR A 518 49.88 27.17 -26.95
N LEU A 519 48.65 26.81 -26.62
CA LEU A 519 47.54 27.76 -26.53
C LEU A 519 47.70 28.72 -25.33
N ALA A 520 48.14 28.20 -24.19
CA ALA A 520 48.41 28.99 -23.00
C ALA A 520 49.63 29.92 -23.15
N SER A 521 50.60 29.54 -23.97
CA SER A 521 51.76 30.37 -24.34
C SER A 521 51.41 31.59 -25.22
N VAL A 522 50.33 31.46 -26.02
CA VAL A 522 49.80 32.55 -26.84
C VAL A 522 48.93 33.48 -25.99
N GLN A 523 48.17 32.92 -25.05
CA GLN A 523 47.27 33.65 -24.15
C GLN A 523 47.55 33.28 -22.68
N PRO A 524 48.39 34.05 -21.96
CA PRO A 524 48.71 33.82 -20.55
C PRO A 524 47.51 33.73 -19.59
N GLU A 525 46.32 34.16 -20.01
CA GLU A 525 45.06 33.94 -19.30
C GLU A 525 44.79 32.46 -18.98
N PHE A 526 45.13 31.53 -19.87
CA PHE A 526 44.91 30.11 -19.60
C PHE A 526 45.79 29.59 -18.47
N TYR A 527 47.05 30.05 -18.39
CA TYR A 527 47.94 29.74 -17.27
C TYR A 527 47.45 30.34 -15.95
N ARG A 528 46.87 31.54 -15.98
CA ARG A 528 46.19 32.13 -14.82
C ARG A 528 45.02 31.26 -14.34
N ARG A 529 44.14 30.85 -15.27
CA ARG A 529 43.01 29.97 -14.95
C ARG A 529 43.46 28.61 -14.41
N ALA A 530 44.54 28.05 -14.94
CA ALA A 530 45.12 26.80 -14.46
C ALA A 530 45.64 26.91 -13.01
N VAL A 531 46.40 27.97 -12.69
CA VAL A 531 46.88 28.22 -11.32
C VAL A 531 45.73 28.43 -10.34
N PHE A 532 44.72 29.21 -10.73
CA PHE A 532 43.52 29.42 -9.91
C PHE A 532 42.79 28.10 -9.61
N ASN A 533 42.57 27.27 -10.64
CA ASN A 533 41.91 25.97 -10.47
C ASN A 533 42.76 25.00 -9.64
N ALA A 534 44.08 25.04 -9.76
CA ALA A 534 44.99 24.25 -8.93
C ALA A 534 44.92 24.67 -7.45
N TYR A 535 44.80 25.97 -7.17
CA TYR A 535 44.61 26.51 -5.84
C TYR A 535 43.27 26.08 -5.22
N VAL A 536 42.18 26.21 -5.98
CA VAL A 536 40.85 25.74 -5.56
C VAL A 536 40.88 24.23 -5.28
N LYS A 537 41.45 23.44 -6.17
CA LYS A 537 41.60 22.00 -5.99
C LYS A 537 42.37 21.67 -4.71
N ASN A 538 43.49 22.34 -4.46
CA ASN A 538 44.29 22.10 -3.27
C ASN A 538 43.51 22.35 -1.97
N LEU A 539 42.73 23.43 -1.91
CA LEU A 539 41.86 23.72 -0.78
C LEU A 539 40.71 22.71 -0.62
N MET A 540 40.11 22.28 -1.74
CA MET A 540 39.07 21.26 -1.71
C MET A 540 39.60 19.90 -1.23
N ASP A 541 40.79 19.51 -1.66
CA ASP A 541 41.41 18.24 -1.28
C ASP A 541 41.88 18.27 0.19
N LYS A 542 42.39 19.42 0.66
CA LYS A 542 42.64 19.68 2.08
C LYS A 542 41.36 19.56 2.91
N GLY A 543 40.26 20.15 2.45
CA GLY A 543 38.94 20.02 3.07
C GLY A 543 38.43 18.57 3.09
N ASP A 544 38.57 17.84 1.98
CA ASP A 544 38.23 16.41 1.88
C ASP A 544 39.08 15.56 2.85
N SER A 545 40.34 15.92 3.11
CA SER A 545 41.18 15.26 4.11
C SER A 545 40.64 15.44 5.53
N HIS A 546 40.33 16.69 5.94
CA HIS A 546 39.77 16.97 7.25
C HIS A 546 38.37 16.35 7.46
N TYR A 547 37.56 16.27 6.40
CA TYR A 547 36.26 15.60 6.46
C TYR A 547 36.43 14.12 6.82
N ARG A 548 37.42 13.44 6.24
CA ARG A 548 37.67 12.01 6.47
C ARG A 548 38.10 11.67 7.90
N GLU A 549 38.57 12.65 8.68
CA GLU A 549 38.89 12.43 10.10
C GLU A 549 37.64 12.12 10.95
N LEU A 550 36.44 12.49 10.48
CA LEU A 550 35.14 12.28 11.16
C LEU A 550 35.09 12.82 12.60
N SER A 551 35.93 13.80 12.92
CA SER A 551 35.92 14.51 14.20
C SER A 551 35.17 15.83 14.07
N ARG A 552 34.66 16.36 15.19
CA ARG A 552 34.00 17.67 15.20
C ARG A 552 34.93 18.78 14.69
N ASP A 553 36.19 18.76 15.10
CA ASP A 553 37.19 19.76 14.70
C ASP A 553 37.62 19.58 13.24
N GLY A 554 37.67 18.32 12.76
CA GLY A 554 37.88 17.98 11.35
C GLY A 554 36.74 18.50 10.47
N PHE A 555 35.48 18.32 10.88
CA PHE A 555 34.34 18.89 10.16
C PHE A 555 34.37 20.42 10.12
N ASN A 556 34.72 21.08 11.23
CA ASN A 556 34.86 22.55 11.25
C ASN A 556 35.97 23.02 10.31
N SER A 557 37.12 22.35 10.31
CA SER A 557 38.26 22.66 9.43
C SER A 557 37.93 22.41 7.95
N ALA A 558 37.23 21.32 7.65
CA ALA A 558 36.71 21.04 6.31
C ALA A 558 35.71 22.11 5.86
N HIS A 559 34.79 22.50 6.74
CA HIS A 559 33.81 23.55 6.48
C HIS A 559 34.50 24.88 6.12
N GLN A 560 35.53 25.29 6.88
CA GLN A 560 36.30 26.50 6.59
C GLN A 560 36.96 26.43 5.20
N CYS A 561 37.60 25.31 4.85
CA CYS A 561 38.20 25.12 3.54
C CYS A 561 37.18 25.23 2.41
N TYR A 562 36.01 24.59 2.55
CA TYR A 562 34.95 24.67 1.54
C TYR A 562 34.31 26.05 1.44
N LEU A 563 34.13 26.77 2.55
CA LEU A 563 33.65 28.16 2.50
C LEU A 563 34.65 29.08 1.83
N LEU A 564 35.94 28.88 2.06
CA LEU A 564 37.00 29.63 1.38
C LEU A 564 36.94 29.40 -0.13
N VAL A 565 36.82 28.15 -0.56
CA VAL A 565 36.63 27.80 -1.97
C VAL A 565 35.36 28.42 -2.54
N ALA A 566 34.24 28.38 -1.80
CA ALA A 566 32.98 28.99 -2.23
C ALA A 566 33.11 30.50 -2.44
N HIS A 567 33.84 31.21 -1.56
CA HIS A 567 34.12 32.64 -1.72
C HIS A 567 35.02 32.91 -2.93
N LEU A 568 36.05 32.11 -3.16
CA LEU A 568 36.96 32.26 -4.30
C LEU A 568 36.25 32.04 -5.65
N LEU A 569 35.30 31.10 -5.71
CA LEU A 569 34.51 30.82 -6.90
C LEU A 569 33.39 31.85 -7.16
N GLY A 570 32.97 32.62 -6.15
CA GLY A 570 31.94 33.67 -6.26
C GLY A 570 30.49 33.17 -6.15
N THR A 571 29.52 34.10 -6.07
CA THR A 571 28.10 33.80 -5.79
C THR A 571 27.18 33.65 -7.01
N ASP A 572 27.67 33.76 -8.24
CA ASP A 572 26.81 33.72 -9.43
C ASP A 572 26.61 32.30 -9.99
N PHE A 573 25.91 31.48 -9.20
CA PHE A 573 25.26 30.26 -9.70
C PHE A 573 23.89 30.53 -10.33
N ALA A 574 23.41 31.77 -10.30
CA ALA A 574 22.26 32.15 -11.09
C ALA A 574 22.62 31.93 -12.56
N LEU A 575 21.90 31.01 -13.20
CA LEU A 575 21.74 31.02 -14.64
C LEU A 575 21.26 32.43 -14.98
N ALA A 576 22.15 33.33 -15.40
CA ALA A 576 21.73 34.41 -16.27
C ALA A 576 21.00 33.67 -17.39
N ARG A 577 19.66 33.81 -17.45
CA ARG A 577 18.86 33.22 -18.51
C ARG A 577 19.57 33.61 -19.79
N ALA A 578 20.23 32.64 -20.42
CA ALA A 578 20.77 32.87 -21.73
C ALA A 578 19.60 33.35 -22.58
N PRO A 579 19.80 34.34 -23.46
CA PRO A 579 18.76 34.67 -24.40
C PRO A 579 18.33 33.36 -25.07
N ALA A 580 17.03 33.09 -25.05
CA ALA A 580 16.54 31.80 -25.47
C ALA A 580 17.08 31.52 -26.87
N TRP A 581 17.61 30.33 -27.06
CA TRP A 581 18.22 29.93 -28.31
C TRP A 581 17.13 29.54 -29.32
N MET A 582 17.04 30.19 -30.50
CA MET A 582 16.13 29.74 -31.56
C MET A 582 16.70 28.52 -32.29
N PRO A 583 15.93 27.43 -32.42
CA PRO A 583 16.31 26.31 -33.26
C PRO A 583 16.21 26.72 -34.74
N LEU A 584 17.34 26.66 -35.46
CA LEU A 584 17.42 26.91 -36.90
C LEU A 584 17.70 25.60 -37.68
N PRO A 585 17.16 25.45 -38.91
CA PRO A 585 17.59 24.39 -39.83
C PRO A 585 19.10 24.48 -40.08
N ALA A 586 19.79 23.33 -40.08
CA ALA A 586 21.26 23.27 -40.22
C ALA A 586 21.79 24.00 -41.48
N SER A 587 21.03 23.98 -42.58
CA SER A 587 21.37 24.69 -43.81
C SER A 587 21.36 26.21 -43.65
N GLN A 588 20.39 26.76 -42.91
CA GLN A 588 20.33 28.19 -42.61
C GLN A 588 21.43 28.59 -41.64
N ALA A 589 21.67 27.79 -40.60
CA ALA A 589 22.74 28.02 -39.63
C ALA A 589 24.14 28.09 -40.29
N VAL A 590 24.41 27.20 -41.26
CA VAL A 590 25.66 27.20 -42.03
C VAL A 590 25.77 28.44 -42.93
N ASN A 591 24.71 28.80 -43.66
CA ASN A 591 24.70 29.96 -44.55
C ASN A 591 24.88 31.29 -43.79
N GLU A 592 24.28 31.40 -42.61
CA GLU A 592 24.39 32.57 -41.76
C GLU A 592 25.74 32.64 -41.04
N TYR A 593 26.33 31.49 -40.67
CA TYR A 593 27.70 31.41 -40.16
C TYR A 593 28.72 31.93 -41.19
N THR A 594 28.56 31.53 -42.47
CA THR A 594 29.42 32.01 -43.56
C THR A 594 29.28 33.50 -43.84
N ALA A 595 28.13 34.12 -43.51
CA ALA A 595 27.87 35.55 -43.71
C ALA A 595 28.37 36.43 -42.54
N ALA A 596 28.34 35.95 -41.30
CA ALA A 596 28.64 36.74 -40.10
C ALA A 596 30.12 36.68 -39.65
N GLY A 597 30.88 35.66 -40.05
CA GLY A 597 32.32 35.55 -39.79
C GLY A 597 32.76 35.54 -38.32
N ARG A 598 31.83 35.36 -37.36
CA ARG A 598 32.12 35.34 -35.91
C ARG A 598 31.49 34.12 -35.24
N PRO A 599 32.28 33.24 -34.59
CA PRO A 599 31.78 32.02 -33.94
C PRO A 599 30.78 32.24 -32.78
N GLY A 600 30.75 33.43 -32.18
CA GLY A 600 29.96 33.72 -30.96
C GLY A 600 28.64 34.48 -31.15
N ALA A 601 28.22 34.75 -32.39
CA ALA A 601 26.98 35.51 -32.67
C ALA A 601 25.72 34.63 -32.77
N ARG A 602 25.90 33.31 -32.95
CA ARG A 602 24.82 32.34 -32.96
C ARG A 602 25.02 31.41 -31.77
N PHE A 603 25.96 30.45 -31.82
CA PHE A 603 26.28 29.49 -30.74
C PHE A 603 26.71 30.13 -29.42
N GLY A 604 26.00 29.82 -28.33
CA GLY A 604 26.41 30.22 -26.99
C GLY A 604 27.69 29.51 -26.57
N LEU A 605 28.62 30.24 -25.95
CA LEU A 605 29.86 29.67 -25.42
C LEU A 605 29.53 28.76 -24.21
N PRO A 606 29.82 27.45 -24.25
CA PRO A 606 29.57 26.57 -23.11
C PRO A 606 30.47 26.94 -21.93
N ARG A 607 29.96 26.79 -20.71
CA ARG A 607 30.78 26.92 -19.50
C ARG A 607 31.82 25.79 -19.46
N SER A 608 32.94 26.05 -18.79
CA SER A 608 33.99 25.04 -18.58
C SER A 608 33.46 23.88 -17.72
N GLN A 609 33.59 22.65 -18.23
CA GLN A 609 33.18 21.43 -17.50
C GLN A 609 33.96 21.23 -16.19
N LEU A 610 35.25 21.60 -16.18
CA LEU A 610 36.09 21.55 -14.99
C LEU A 610 35.54 22.43 -13.86
N HIS A 611 35.17 23.66 -14.20
CA HIS A 611 34.61 24.58 -13.21
C HIS A 611 33.24 24.09 -12.69
N GLN A 612 32.40 23.55 -13.58
CA GLN A 612 31.12 22.94 -13.18
C GLN A 612 31.31 21.77 -12.22
N SER A 613 32.25 20.86 -12.52
CA SER A 613 32.50 19.69 -11.67
C SER A 613 33.06 20.07 -10.30
N GLN A 614 33.92 21.09 -10.22
CA GLN A 614 34.43 21.63 -8.95
C GLN A 614 33.31 22.24 -8.11
N VAL A 615 32.41 23.00 -8.73
CA VAL A 615 31.25 23.59 -8.07
C VAL A 615 30.29 22.52 -7.56
N GLU A 616 29.92 21.55 -8.38
CA GLU A 616 29.04 20.45 -8.00
C GLU A 616 29.64 19.63 -6.87
N LYS A 617 30.95 19.33 -6.96
CA LYS A 617 31.70 18.65 -5.88
C LYS A 617 31.60 19.47 -4.60
N LEU A 618 31.89 20.77 -4.64
CA LEU A 618 31.82 21.65 -3.47
C LEU A 618 30.42 21.69 -2.86
N GLN A 619 29.37 21.85 -3.68
CA GLN A 619 27.98 21.87 -3.23
C GLN A 619 27.61 20.56 -2.54
N ARG A 620 28.00 19.41 -3.12
CA ARG A 620 27.80 18.09 -2.51
C ARG A 620 28.52 17.96 -1.17
N ARG A 621 29.76 18.44 -1.05
CA ARG A 621 30.52 18.43 0.21
C ARG A 621 29.85 19.27 1.29
N LEU A 622 29.46 20.50 0.97
CA LEU A 622 28.75 21.39 1.89
C LEU A 622 27.37 20.82 2.29
N PHE A 623 26.66 20.19 1.36
CA PHE A 623 25.39 19.52 1.66
C PHE A 623 25.56 18.36 2.63
N ASN A 624 26.52 17.48 2.39
CA ASN A 624 26.78 16.35 3.28
C ASN A 624 27.13 16.83 4.70
N LEU A 625 27.97 17.87 4.80
CA LEU A 625 28.42 18.41 6.09
C LEU A 625 27.26 19.04 6.87
N ARG A 626 26.35 19.74 6.18
CA ARG A 626 25.16 20.37 6.79
C ARG A 626 24.11 19.37 7.29
N ASN A 627 24.03 18.18 6.69
CA ASN A 627 23.01 17.18 6.99
C ASN A 627 23.52 16.00 7.84
N GLY A 628 24.71 16.09 8.43
CA GLY A 628 25.26 15.01 9.25
C GLY A 628 25.55 13.73 8.45
N LEU A 629 26.01 13.88 7.20
CA LEU A 629 26.37 12.76 6.34
C LEU A 629 27.89 12.59 6.26
N THR A 630 28.36 11.38 5.96
CA THR A 630 29.76 11.12 5.60
C THR A 630 30.11 11.76 4.25
N LEU A 631 31.40 11.79 3.88
CA LEU A 631 31.88 12.29 2.58
C LEU A 631 31.15 11.63 1.39
N ASP A 632 30.75 10.36 1.53
CA ASP A 632 30.05 9.57 0.52
C ASP A 632 28.53 9.82 0.49
N GLY A 633 27.96 10.36 1.57
CA GLY A 633 26.53 10.64 1.72
C GLY A 633 25.75 9.66 2.60
N LYS A 634 26.42 8.85 3.43
CA LYS A 634 25.75 7.94 4.38
C LYS A 634 25.41 8.70 5.67
N PRO A 635 24.25 8.47 6.31
CA PRO A 635 23.91 9.12 7.58
C PRO A 635 24.88 8.68 8.68
N LEU A 636 25.26 9.62 9.55
CA LEU A 636 26.03 9.32 10.77
C LEU A 636 25.14 8.74 11.89
N ASP A 637 23.84 9.01 11.88
CA ASP A 637 22.87 8.55 12.90
C ASP A 637 22.10 7.27 12.49
N LEU A 638 21.75 6.44 13.48
CA LEU A 638 20.96 5.20 13.33
C LEU A 638 19.43 5.47 13.52
N PRO A 639 18.52 4.83 12.74
CA PRO A 639 17.07 5.00 12.91
C PRO A 639 16.48 4.25 14.13
N LEU A 640 15.43 4.79 14.76
CA LEU A 640 14.67 4.17 15.87
C LEU A 640 13.57 3.18 15.38
N TYR A 641 13.21 2.17 16.19
CA TYR A 641 12.16 1.16 15.92
C TYR A 641 10.90 1.36 16.81
N ASP A 642 9.68 1.06 16.32
CA ASP A 642 8.37 1.21 17.03
C ASP A 642 7.74 -0.13 17.53
N PRO A 643 6.98 -0.15 18.67
CA PRO A 643 6.24 -1.33 19.17
C PRO A 643 4.68 -1.34 18.92
N PRO A 644 3.97 -2.50 18.94
CA PRO A 644 2.52 -2.64 18.63
C PRO A 644 1.53 -2.69 19.86
N THR A 645 0.19 -2.61 19.62
CA THR A 645 -0.92 -2.33 20.60
C THR A 645 -1.98 -3.48 20.82
N ASP A 646 -2.70 -3.53 21.97
CA ASP A 646 -3.47 -4.68 22.58
C ASP A 646 -5.06 -4.65 22.49
N PRO A 647 -5.80 -5.79 22.37
CA PRO A 647 -7.23 -5.87 21.98
C PRO A 647 -8.30 -6.14 23.09
N ALA A 648 -8.00 -5.99 24.37
CA ALA A 648 -8.87 -6.41 25.48
C ALA A 648 -10.18 -5.59 25.73
N LEU A 649 -10.44 -4.50 24.99
CA LEU A 649 -11.47 -3.52 25.35
C LEU A 649 -12.92 -3.78 24.85
N LEU A 650 -13.19 -4.86 24.11
CA LEU A 650 -14.50 -5.07 23.46
C LEU A 650 -15.51 -5.96 24.23
N LEU A 651 -15.13 -6.59 25.34
CA LEU A 651 -15.91 -7.68 25.97
C LEU A 651 -16.87 -7.25 27.11
N ALA A 652 -16.88 -5.98 27.56
CA ALA A 652 -17.42 -5.61 28.87
C ALA A 652 -18.90 -5.12 28.95
N ALA A 653 -19.71 -5.12 27.87
CA ALA A 653 -20.91 -4.25 27.82
C ALA A 653 -22.32 -4.91 27.69
N ARG A 654 -22.67 -6.04 28.33
CA ARG A 654 -23.95 -6.73 27.97
C ARG A 654 -24.68 -7.57 29.05
N THR A 655 -25.44 -7.02 30.02
CA THR A 655 -26.50 -7.78 30.77
C THR A 655 -27.49 -6.95 31.66
N GLY A 656 -28.82 -7.17 31.56
CA GLY A 656 -29.83 -6.98 32.66
C GLY A 656 -31.35 -6.83 32.29
N GLY A 657 -32.30 -7.56 32.93
CA GLY A 657 -33.79 -7.35 32.89
C GLY A 657 -34.71 -8.39 33.63
N VAL A 658 -35.75 -7.96 34.40
CA VAL A 658 -36.79 -8.76 35.14
C VAL A 658 -38.11 -7.95 35.36
N GLN A 659 -39.28 -8.25 34.74
CA GLN A 659 -40.59 -7.54 35.01
C GLN A 659 -41.93 -8.32 34.84
N ALA A 660 -41.97 -9.64 34.61
CA ALA A 660 -43.20 -10.29 34.08
C ALA A 660 -44.34 -10.64 35.09
N MET A 661 -44.09 -10.84 36.39
CA MET A 661 -45.03 -11.61 37.21
C MET A 661 -46.13 -10.82 37.97
N ASP A 662 -45.93 -9.54 38.26
CA ASP A 662 -46.92 -8.74 39.00
C ASP A 662 -48.26 -8.59 38.26
N LYS A 663 -48.28 -8.77 36.93
CA LYS A 663 -49.49 -8.64 36.11
C LYS A 663 -50.45 -9.83 36.23
N LEU A 664 -49.97 -11.01 36.62
CA LEU A 664 -50.78 -12.25 36.67
C LEU A 664 -51.54 -12.43 38.00
N GLN A 665 -51.09 -11.81 39.10
CA GLN A 665 -51.74 -11.96 40.41
C GLN A 665 -53.05 -11.15 40.55
N ALA A 666 -53.32 -10.19 39.66
CA ALA A 666 -54.46 -9.28 39.77
C ALA A 666 -55.83 -9.85 39.31
N THR A 667 -55.89 -11.09 38.81
CA THR A 667 -57.08 -11.66 38.13
C THR A 667 -57.69 -12.91 38.78
N SER A 668 -57.43 -13.22 40.06
CA SER A 668 -57.94 -14.46 40.67
C SER A 668 -59.48 -14.46 40.87
N SER A 669 -60.19 -15.22 40.03
CA SER A 669 -61.61 -15.59 40.21
C SER A 669 -61.77 -16.70 41.25
N ALA A 670 -62.97 -16.85 41.81
CA ALA A 670 -63.26 -17.92 42.76
C ALA A 670 -63.14 -19.32 42.10
N PRO A 671 -62.46 -20.27 42.75
CA PRO A 671 -62.16 -21.59 42.18
C PRO A 671 -63.42 -22.46 42.09
N ILE A 672 -63.52 -23.24 41.02
CA ILE A 672 -64.66 -24.16 40.80
C ILE A 672 -64.37 -25.55 41.39
N PHE A 673 -63.11 -25.98 41.32
CA PHE A 673 -62.66 -27.30 41.77
C PHE A 673 -61.98 -27.21 43.14
N ARG A 674 -62.07 -28.30 43.88
CA ARG A 674 -61.42 -28.49 45.18
C ARG A 674 -59.90 -28.52 45.08
N TYR A 675 -59.25 -28.15 46.18
CA TYR A 675 -57.79 -28.02 46.28
C TYR A 675 -57.07 -29.32 45.87
N ASN A 676 -57.46 -30.47 46.41
CA ASN A 676 -56.78 -31.75 46.15
C ASN A 676 -56.75 -32.12 44.65
N VAL A 677 -57.84 -31.82 43.93
CA VAL A 677 -57.95 -32.10 42.49
C VAL A 677 -57.05 -31.15 41.69
N LEU A 678 -57.09 -29.85 42.03
CA LEU A 678 -56.25 -28.85 41.38
C LEU A 678 -54.76 -29.05 41.71
N TYR A 679 -54.43 -29.44 42.93
CA TYR A 679 -53.06 -29.73 43.35
C TYR A 679 -52.47 -30.88 42.53
N ALA A 680 -53.18 -31.99 42.39
CA ALA A 680 -52.72 -33.13 41.60
C ALA A 680 -52.49 -32.76 40.12
N ARG A 681 -53.43 -32.04 39.51
CA ARG A 681 -53.33 -31.58 38.10
C ARG A 681 -52.18 -30.60 37.92
N THR A 682 -52.05 -29.62 38.81
CA THR A 682 -50.99 -28.60 38.75
C THR A 682 -49.62 -29.20 39.04
N SER A 683 -49.51 -30.15 39.97
CA SER A 683 -48.30 -30.93 40.22
C SER A 683 -47.82 -31.66 38.95
N SER A 684 -48.72 -32.34 38.25
CA SER A 684 -48.38 -33.01 36.99
C SER A 684 -47.95 -32.01 35.90
N ALA A 685 -48.59 -30.84 35.82
CA ALA A 685 -48.26 -29.82 34.84
C ALA A 685 -46.90 -29.16 35.11
N VAL A 686 -46.54 -28.96 36.38
CA VAL A 686 -45.21 -28.47 36.79
C VAL A 686 -44.10 -29.48 36.44
N GLU A 687 -44.33 -30.79 36.57
CA GLU A 687 -43.34 -31.80 36.13
C GLU A 687 -43.07 -31.74 34.62
N VAL A 688 -44.10 -31.50 33.80
CA VAL A 688 -43.94 -31.29 32.35
C VAL A 688 -43.10 -30.02 32.09
N LEU A 689 -43.31 -28.97 32.87
CA LEU A 689 -42.51 -27.74 32.76
C LEU A 689 -41.04 -27.97 33.09
N ILE A 690 -40.73 -28.75 34.14
CA ILE A 690 -39.36 -29.15 34.50
C ILE A 690 -38.71 -29.94 33.36
N GLN A 691 -39.44 -30.87 32.74
CA GLN A 691 -38.95 -31.64 31.59
C GLN A 691 -38.61 -30.74 30.39
N TYR A 692 -39.44 -29.73 30.09
CA TYR A 692 -39.13 -28.74 29.06
C TYR A 692 -37.89 -27.92 29.38
N GLY A 693 -37.71 -27.50 30.64
CA GLY A 693 -36.50 -26.79 31.09
C GLY A 693 -35.22 -27.61 30.89
N ASN A 694 -35.24 -28.89 31.27
CA ASN A 694 -34.09 -29.80 31.09
C ASN A 694 -33.78 -30.08 29.62
N ASN A 695 -34.80 -30.26 28.79
CA ASN A 695 -34.61 -30.44 27.35
C ASN A 695 -34.01 -29.17 26.71
N LEU A 696 -34.51 -27.99 27.08
CA LEU A 696 -33.97 -26.72 26.62
C LEU A 696 -32.50 -26.54 26.99
N LEU A 697 -32.11 -26.88 28.22
CA LEU A 697 -30.71 -26.84 28.65
C LEU A 697 -29.83 -27.75 27.81
N SER A 698 -30.22 -29.01 27.60
CA SER A 698 -29.48 -29.97 26.76
C SER A 698 -29.33 -29.49 25.31
N LEU A 699 -30.36 -28.82 24.75
CA LEU A 699 -30.29 -28.24 23.40
C LEU A 699 -29.34 -27.04 23.34
N ILE A 700 -29.33 -26.19 24.37
CA ILE A 700 -28.40 -25.06 24.48
C ILE A 700 -26.96 -25.57 24.57
N ASP A 701 -26.69 -26.56 25.42
CA ASP A 701 -25.36 -27.15 25.59
C ASP A 701 -24.86 -27.75 24.28
N ARG A 702 -25.73 -28.47 23.56
CA ARG A 702 -25.38 -29.03 22.24
C ARG A 702 -25.13 -27.95 21.22
N GLN A 703 -25.93 -26.88 21.19
CA GLN A 703 -25.68 -25.75 20.32
C GLN A 703 -24.30 -25.11 20.60
N GLN A 704 -23.96 -24.89 21.87
CA GLN A 704 -22.70 -24.26 22.28
C GLN A 704 -21.50 -25.14 21.96
N GLU A 705 -21.58 -26.44 22.23
CA GLU A 705 -20.53 -27.41 21.90
C GLU A 705 -20.24 -27.41 20.39
N LEU A 706 -21.29 -27.44 19.56
CA LEU A 706 -21.10 -27.42 18.11
C LEU A 706 -20.55 -26.09 17.59
N LYS A 707 -20.95 -24.96 18.20
CA LYS A 707 -20.37 -23.65 17.91
C LYS A 707 -18.88 -23.63 18.25
N TYR A 708 -18.50 -24.14 19.41
CA TYR A 708 -17.11 -24.22 19.84
C TYR A 708 -16.27 -25.10 18.90
N GLN A 709 -16.75 -26.29 18.55
CA GLN A 709 -16.08 -27.16 17.59
C GLN A 709 -15.93 -26.50 16.21
N SER A 710 -16.96 -25.80 15.72
CA SER A 710 -16.87 -25.07 14.44
C SER A 710 -15.85 -23.92 14.48
N LEU A 711 -15.73 -23.25 15.63
CA LEU A 711 -14.74 -22.20 15.85
C LEU A 711 -13.33 -22.78 15.86
N LEU A 712 -13.10 -23.89 16.57
CA LEU A 712 -11.79 -24.55 16.61
C LEU A 712 -11.32 -24.97 15.22
N ILE A 713 -12.20 -25.59 14.42
CA ILE A 713 -11.87 -26.00 13.04
C ILE A 713 -11.57 -24.77 12.17
N SER A 714 -12.32 -23.67 12.35
CA SER A 714 -12.06 -22.42 11.62
C SER A 714 -10.71 -21.82 11.98
N GLN A 715 -10.35 -21.79 13.27
CA GLN A 715 -9.03 -21.33 13.73
C GLN A 715 -7.90 -22.22 13.23
N GLN A 716 -8.09 -23.55 13.24
CA GLN A 716 -7.10 -24.50 12.70
C GLN A 716 -6.85 -24.27 11.20
N LYS A 717 -7.90 -23.97 10.43
CA LYS A 717 -7.76 -23.61 9.01
C LYS A 717 -6.97 -22.31 8.82
N GLU A 718 -7.27 -21.27 9.60
CA GLU A 718 -6.52 -20.00 9.54
C GLU A 718 -5.04 -20.20 9.90
N MET A 719 -4.76 -20.98 10.95
CA MET A 719 -3.38 -21.35 11.31
C MET A 719 -2.69 -22.15 10.20
N ALA A 720 -3.39 -23.07 9.54
CA ALA A 720 -2.84 -23.83 8.41
C ALA A 720 -2.47 -22.91 7.23
N ALA A 721 -3.30 -21.90 6.93
CA ALA A 721 -3.00 -20.91 5.90
C ALA A 721 -1.72 -20.11 6.24
N PHE A 722 -1.55 -19.72 7.50
CA PHE A 722 -0.33 -19.07 7.97
C PHE A 722 0.91 -19.98 7.83
N VAL A 723 0.81 -21.25 8.24
CA VAL A 723 1.92 -22.22 8.08
C VAL A 723 2.28 -22.43 6.61
N ILE A 724 1.29 -22.46 5.70
CA ILE A 724 1.54 -22.53 4.26
C ILE A 724 2.31 -21.29 3.77
N SER A 725 1.94 -20.08 4.19
CA SER A 725 2.69 -18.88 3.83
C SER A 725 4.14 -18.92 4.34
N LEU A 726 4.34 -19.32 5.59
CA LEU A 726 5.67 -19.46 6.18
C LEU A 726 6.53 -20.50 5.44
N GLN A 727 5.94 -21.63 5.04
CA GLN A 727 6.63 -22.66 4.27
C GLN A 727 6.99 -22.18 2.85
N LYS A 728 6.12 -21.39 2.21
CA LYS A 728 6.42 -20.75 0.91
C LYS A 728 7.57 -19.76 1.01
N ASP A 729 7.62 -18.97 2.09
CA ASP A 729 8.75 -18.05 2.32
C ASP A 729 10.03 -18.83 2.61
N THR A 730 9.96 -19.94 3.35
CA THR A 730 11.11 -20.83 3.58
C THR A 730 11.64 -21.44 2.28
N LEU A 731 10.75 -21.81 1.35
CA LEU A 731 11.13 -22.29 0.01
C LEU A 731 11.85 -21.19 -0.78
N ARG A 732 11.30 -19.96 -0.78
CA ARG A 732 11.93 -18.80 -1.43
C ARG A 732 13.32 -18.50 -0.85
N MET A 733 13.48 -18.56 0.48
CA MET A 733 14.78 -18.40 1.12
C MET A 733 15.80 -19.45 0.65
N SER A 734 15.38 -20.71 0.47
CA SER A 734 16.24 -21.76 -0.08
C SER A 734 16.57 -21.50 -1.56
N GLU A 735 15.62 -20.99 -2.37
CA GLU A 735 15.87 -20.62 -3.76
C GLU A 735 16.91 -19.49 -3.88
N GLU A 736 16.84 -18.46 -3.03
CA GLU A 736 17.83 -17.39 -2.97
C GLU A 736 19.20 -17.90 -2.50
N SER A 737 19.22 -18.78 -1.50
CA SER A 737 20.46 -19.44 -1.06
C SER A 737 21.11 -20.26 -2.19
N ARG A 738 20.30 -20.92 -3.03
CA ARG A 738 20.77 -21.65 -4.20
C ARG A 738 21.42 -20.74 -5.22
N GLN A 739 20.83 -19.58 -5.52
CA GLN A 739 21.42 -18.60 -6.43
C GLN A 739 22.80 -18.14 -5.95
N GLY A 740 22.96 -17.94 -4.63
CA GLY A 740 24.27 -17.65 -4.03
C GLY A 740 25.31 -18.75 -4.24
N LEU A 741 24.92 -20.02 -4.08
CA LEU A 741 25.80 -21.18 -4.34
C LEU A 741 26.15 -21.32 -5.82
N GLU A 742 25.19 -21.06 -6.73
CA GLU A 742 25.41 -21.11 -8.18
C GLU A 742 26.40 -20.02 -8.63
N ALA A 743 26.25 -18.79 -8.13
CA ALA A 743 27.19 -17.71 -8.40
C ALA A 743 28.60 -18.01 -7.87
N ALA A 744 28.70 -18.61 -6.67
CA ALA A 744 29.98 -19.05 -6.11
C ALA A 744 30.64 -20.14 -6.99
N LEU A 745 29.85 -21.09 -7.48
CA LEU A 745 30.31 -22.16 -8.37
C LEU A 745 30.75 -21.64 -9.74
N GLU A 746 30.02 -20.70 -10.33
CA GLU A 746 30.42 -20.05 -11.59
C GLU A 746 31.73 -19.27 -11.41
N SER A 747 31.87 -18.54 -10.31
CA SER A 747 33.12 -17.85 -9.95
C SER A 747 34.30 -18.82 -9.79
N ALA A 748 34.10 -19.95 -9.10
CA ALA A 748 35.13 -20.98 -8.93
C ALA A 748 35.52 -21.61 -10.28
N ARG A 749 34.54 -21.91 -11.16
CA ARG A 749 34.79 -22.43 -12.51
C ARG A 749 35.57 -21.44 -13.38
N GLN A 750 35.25 -20.15 -13.27
CA GLN A 750 35.97 -19.12 -14.00
C GLN A 750 37.43 -19.02 -13.52
N ARG A 751 37.68 -19.03 -12.20
CA ARG A 751 39.05 -19.08 -11.65
C ARG A 751 39.82 -20.31 -12.11
N LEU A 752 39.17 -21.47 -12.16
CA LEU A 752 39.77 -22.71 -12.64
C LEU A 752 40.12 -22.62 -14.13
N LYS A 753 39.23 -22.05 -14.95
CA LYS A 753 39.50 -21.79 -16.37
C LYS A 753 40.70 -20.86 -16.55
N ASP A 754 40.74 -19.75 -15.82
CA ASP A 754 41.83 -18.78 -15.91
C ASP A 754 43.17 -19.41 -15.49
N LEU A 755 43.21 -20.15 -14.37
CA LEU A 755 44.40 -20.90 -13.96
C LEU A 755 44.83 -21.95 -15.00
N ASN A 756 43.90 -22.65 -15.63
CA ASN A 756 44.23 -23.59 -16.71
C ASN A 756 44.89 -22.87 -17.89
N THR A 757 44.44 -21.66 -18.24
CA THR A 757 45.09 -20.87 -19.29
C THR A 757 46.50 -20.44 -18.91
N TRP A 758 46.73 -20.06 -17.65
CA TRP A 758 48.05 -19.67 -17.16
C TRP A 758 49.02 -20.85 -17.10
N ILE A 759 48.57 -22.00 -16.59
CA ILE A 759 49.35 -23.24 -16.54
C ILE A 759 49.70 -23.74 -17.94
N ALA A 760 48.77 -23.63 -18.90
CA ALA A 760 49.03 -24.02 -20.29
C ALA A 760 50.03 -23.10 -21.00
N LYS A 761 50.04 -21.81 -20.66
CA LYS A 761 50.97 -20.83 -21.22
C LYS A 761 52.35 -20.87 -20.55
N ASP A 762 52.41 -21.14 -19.24
CA ASP A 762 53.60 -21.24 -18.37
C ASP A 762 54.51 -20.01 -18.38
N ILE A 763 55.22 -19.80 -19.49
CA ILE A 763 56.14 -18.69 -19.75
C ILE A 763 55.59 -17.90 -20.95
N SER A 764 55.33 -16.62 -20.75
CA SER A 764 54.90 -15.74 -21.83
C SER A 764 56.03 -15.44 -22.83
N ASP A 765 55.67 -15.02 -24.04
CA ASP A 765 56.64 -14.68 -25.08
C ASP A 765 57.62 -13.58 -24.63
N GLN A 766 57.12 -12.60 -23.87
CA GLN A 766 57.95 -11.52 -23.31
C GLN A 766 58.88 -12.02 -22.20
N GLU A 767 58.44 -12.94 -21.33
CA GLU A 767 59.31 -13.55 -20.30
C GLU A 767 60.40 -14.42 -20.94
N SER A 768 60.07 -15.15 -22.01
CA SER A 768 61.02 -15.90 -22.82
C SER A 768 62.04 -14.99 -23.51
N GLN A 769 61.58 -13.87 -24.09
CA GLN A 769 62.44 -12.86 -24.68
C GLN A 769 63.34 -12.17 -23.64
N ALA A 770 62.85 -11.92 -22.43
CA ALA A 770 63.66 -11.37 -21.34
C ALA A 770 64.77 -12.36 -20.92
N LEU A 771 64.47 -13.66 -20.85
CA LEU A 771 65.46 -14.70 -20.57
C LEU A 771 66.53 -14.81 -21.69
N SER A 772 66.14 -14.64 -22.96
CA SER A 772 67.08 -14.68 -24.08
C SER A 772 67.95 -13.43 -24.14
N LEU A 773 67.39 -12.24 -23.89
CA LEU A 773 68.14 -10.99 -23.79
C LEU A 773 69.15 -11.01 -22.63
N ARG A 774 68.78 -11.54 -21.45
CA ARG A 774 69.71 -11.71 -20.33
C ARG A 774 70.87 -12.64 -20.66
N ARG A 775 70.60 -13.75 -21.34
CA ARG A 775 71.66 -14.66 -21.83
C ARG A 775 72.59 -13.94 -22.80
N TYR A 776 72.03 -13.21 -23.77
CA TYR A 776 72.79 -12.45 -24.75
C TYR A 776 73.68 -11.38 -24.09
N ALA A 777 73.14 -10.63 -23.13
CA ALA A 777 73.88 -9.64 -22.36
C ALA A 777 75.06 -10.25 -21.58
N ALA A 778 74.85 -11.39 -20.91
CA ALA A 778 75.92 -12.11 -20.22
C ALA A 778 77.06 -12.50 -21.18
N THR A 779 76.74 -13.05 -22.35
CA THR A 779 77.75 -13.42 -23.37
C THR A 779 78.47 -12.24 -24.01
N MET A 780 77.84 -11.06 -24.07
CA MET A 780 78.49 -9.85 -24.60
C MET A 780 79.49 -9.24 -23.61
N GLY A 781 79.26 -9.37 -22.31
CA GLY A 781 80.22 -8.96 -21.27
C GLY A 781 81.58 -9.66 -21.43
N GLU A 782 81.57 -10.96 -21.71
CA GLU A 782 82.76 -11.78 -21.99
C GLU A 782 83.60 -11.22 -23.15
N ARG A 783 82.96 -10.89 -24.27
CA ARG A 783 83.65 -10.36 -25.48
C ARG A 783 84.26 -8.98 -25.27
N SER A 784 83.71 -8.19 -24.34
CA SER A 784 84.25 -6.87 -24.01
C SER A 784 85.57 -6.94 -23.25
N ALA A 785 85.78 -7.98 -22.43
CA ALA A 785 87.01 -8.18 -21.65
C ALA A 785 88.20 -8.54 -22.55
N GLU A 786 87.97 -9.34 -23.59
CA GLU A 786 89.00 -9.66 -24.61
C GLU A 786 89.50 -8.40 -25.33
N SER A 787 88.60 -7.44 -25.58
CA SER A 787 88.94 -6.17 -26.22
C SER A 787 89.78 -5.25 -25.32
N ARG A 788 89.58 -5.31 -23.98
CA ARG A 788 90.39 -4.53 -23.02
C ARG A 788 91.81 -5.05 -22.87
N LEU A 789 92.05 -6.35 -23.04
CA LEU A 789 93.40 -6.91 -23.05
C LEU A 789 94.25 -6.36 -24.20
N VAL A 790 93.62 -6.15 -25.37
CA VAL A 790 94.29 -5.51 -26.52
C VAL A 790 94.54 -4.02 -26.26
N GLY A 791 93.57 -3.31 -25.68
CA GLY A 791 93.74 -1.91 -25.25
C GLY A 791 94.85 -1.72 -24.22
N ALA A 792 94.94 -2.61 -23.22
CA ALA A 792 95.96 -2.58 -22.20
C ALA A 792 97.37 -2.86 -22.75
N ALA A 793 97.49 -3.66 -23.83
CA ALA A 793 98.75 -3.84 -24.53
C ALA A 793 99.18 -2.58 -25.29
N LEU A 794 98.23 -1.79 -25.79
CA LEU A 794 98.47 -0.50 -26.44
C LEU A 794 98.81 0.61 -25.43
N ASP A 795 98.24 0.58 -24.21
CA ASP A 795 98.53 1.53 -23.12
C ASP A 795 99.93 1.36 -22.48
N LEU A 796 100.64 0.29 -22.85
CA LEU A 796 102.06 0.10 -22.54
C LEU A 796 102.97 0.84 -23.52
N ALA A 797 102.44 1.35 -24.63
CA ALA A 797 103.20 2.20 -25.52
C ALA A 797 103.33 3.61 -24.90
N PRO A 798 104.50 4.27 -25.00
CA PRO A 798 104.64 5.65 -24.55
C PRO A 798 103.68 6.55 -25.31
N ASN A 799 102.99 7.46 -24.60
CA ASN A 799 102.02 8.39 -25.18
C ASN A 799 102.42 9.87 -24.99
N ILE A 800 103.50 10.14 -24.25
CA ILE A 800 104.16 11.44 -24.14
C ILE A 800 105.55 11.33 -24.78
N PHE A 801 105.82 12.18 -25.77
CA PHE A 801 107.08 12.21 -26.52
C PHE A 801 107.71 13.62 -26.48
N GLY A 802 109.04 13.72 -26.29
CA GLY A 802 109.78 14.98 -26.24
C GLY A 802 110.89 15.00 -25.18
N PHE A 803 111.05 16.09 -24.42
CA PHE A 803 112.08 16.20 -23.36
C PHE A 803 111.83 15.30 -22.13
N SER A 804 110.66 14.66 -22.06
CA SER A 804 110.27 13.69 -21.04
C SER A 804 109.46 12.55 -21.67
N ASP A 805 110.13 11.61 -22.33
CA ASP A 805 109.49 10.41 -22.91
C ASP A 805 108.93 9.51 -21.80
N GLY A 806 107.62 9.21 -21.83
CA GLY A 806 106.95 8.45 -20.77
C GLY A 806 105.43 8.35 -20.92
N GLY A 807 104.75 8.13 -19.79
CA GLY A 807 103.28 8.03 -19.73
C GLY A 807 102.69 6.61 -19.86
N MET A 808 103.55 5.58 -19.93
CA MET A 808 103.15 4.17 -19.97
C MET A 808 102.44 3.74 -18.68
N HIS A 809 101.31 3.05 -18.80
CA HIS A 809 100.57 2.53 -17.65
C HIS A 809 101.03 1.11 -17.31
N TRP A 810 102.07 0.97 -16.47
CA TRP A 810 102.60 -0.36 -16.07
C TRP A 810 101.60 -1.26 -15.34
N GLY A 811 100.57 -0.68 -14.72
CA GLY A 811 99.47 -1.41 -14.10
C GLY A 811 98.43 -1.97 -15.10
N ALA A 812 98.46 -1.57 -16.38
CA ALA A 812 97.42 -1.86 -17.34
C ALA A 812 97.21 -3.37 -17.60
N ILE A 813 98.28 -4.17 -17.65
CA ILE A 813 98.16 -5.64 -17.81
C ILE A 813 97.51 -6.27 -16.56
N GLY A 814 97.98 -5.90 -15.36
CA GLY A 814 97.42 -6.42 -14.11
C GLY A 814 95.95 -6.05 -13.93
N GLN A 815 95.60 -4.82 -14.33
CA GLN A 815 94.23 -4.33 -14.33
C GLN A 815 93.36 -5.04 -15.39
N ALA A 816 93.88 -5.31 -16.59
CA ALA A 816 93.14 -6.06 -17.63
C ALA A 816 92.91 -7.54 -17.27
N ILE A 817 93.84 -8.17 -16.55
CA ILE A 817 93.64 -9.53 -16.00
C ILE A 817 92.57 -9.52 -14.91
N SER A 818 92.62 -8.54 -14.00
CA SER A 818 91.58 -8.33 -12.98
C SER A 818 90.20 -8.10 -13.62
N ASP A 819 90.13 -7.25 -14.65
CA ASP A 819 88.91 -7.00 -15.43
C ASP A 819 88.40 -8.28 -16.12
N GLY A 820 89.30 -9.15 -16.59
CA GLY A 820 88.94 -10.48 -17.11
C GLY A 820 88.28 -11.38 -16.07
N PHE A 821 88.79 -11.40 -14.84
CA PHE A 821 88.15 -12.12 -13.73
C PHE A 821 86.79 -11.51 -13.33
N VAL A 822 86.68 -10.18 -13.32
CA VAL A 822 85.42 -9.47 -13.05
C VAL A 822 84.38 -9.78 -14.15
N ALA A 823 84.78 -9.75 -15.42
CA ALA A 823 83.89 -10.09 -16.53
C ALA A 823 83.45 -11.56 -16.50
N LYS A 824 84.35 -12.49 -16.14
CA LYS A 824 83.98 -13.90 -15.95
C LYS A 824 83.01 -14.08 -14.77
N ALA A 825 83.24 -13.38 -13.66
CA ALA A 825 82.32 -13.36 -12.53
C ALA A 825 80.94 -12.77 -12.90
N GLU A 826 80.88 -11.75 -13.76
CA GLU A 826 79.63 -11.20 -14.30
C GLU A 826 78.88 -12.19 -15.20
N VAL A 827 79.58 -12.98 -16.03
CA VAL A 827 78.99 -14.06 -16.83
C VAL A 827 78.39 -15.14 -15.93
N ASP A 828 79.12 -15.55 -14.91
CA ASP A 828 78.68 -16.59 -13.97
C ASP A 828 77.50 -16.09 -13.12
N ASN A 829 77.54 -14.84 -12.67
CA ASN A 829 76.42 -14.19 -11.97
C ASN A 829 75.19 -14.03 -12.88
N GLY A 830 75.38 -13.65 -14.15
CA GLY A 830 74.30 -13.56 -15.13
C GLY A 830 73.65 -14.92 -15.43
N SER A 831 74.46 -15.98 -15.49
CA SER A 831 73.99 -17.36 -15.67
C SER A 831 73.26 -17.88 -14.42
N ALA A 832 73.77 -17.59 -13.22
CA ALA A 832 73.12 -17.91 -11.96
C ALA A 832 71.74 -17.22 -11.85
N MET A 833 71.67 -15.93 -12.16
CA MET A 833 70.42 -15.16 -12.17
C MET A 833 69.42 -15.67 -13.21
N GLN A 834 69.90 -16.18 -14.35
CA GLN A 834 69.04 -16.85 -15.33
C GLN A 834 68.43 -18.14 -14.76
N ILE A 835 69.23 -18.96 -14.07
CA ILE A 835 68.76 -20.21 -13.43
C ILE A 835 67.75 -19.87 -12.33
N GLU A 836 68.06 -18.91 -11.47
CA GLU A 836 67.18 -18.45 -10.40
C GLU A 836 65.83 -17.97 -10.97
N THR A 837 65.85 -17.12 -12.00
CA THR A 837 64.62 -16.63 -12.65
C THR A 837 63.79 -17.78 -13.24
N ARG A 838 64.43 -18.80 -13.84
CA ARG A 838 63.73 -19.98 -14.37
C ARG A 838 63.14 -20.84 -13.26
N GLU A 839 63.84 -21.02 -12.15
CA GLU A 839 63.31 -21.74 -10.99
C GLU A 839 62.17 -20.97 -10.32
N MET A 840 62.22 -19.64 -10.26
CA MET A 840 61.07 -18.83 -9.81
C MET A 840 59.82 -19.07 -10.68
N TYR A 841 59.97 -19.11 -12.02
CA TYR A 841 58.85 -19.44 -12.91
C TYR A 841 58.35 -20.88 -12.71
N ARG A 842 59.26 -21.82 -12.44
CA ARG A 842 58.89 -23.21 -12.12
C ARG A 842 58.14 -23.32 -10.80
N HIS A 843 58.56 -22.61 -9.76
CA HIS A 843 57.85 -22.54 -8.48
C HIS A 843 56.47 -21.93 -8.66
N ARG A 844 56.36 -20.82 -9.40
CA ARG A 844 55.08 -20.20 -9.78
C ARG A 844 54.15 -21.19 -10.49
N LEU A 845 54.66 -21.96 -11.45
CA LEU A 845 53.87 -22.99 -12.14
C LEU A 845 53.39 -24.08 -11.18
N ASN A 846 54.24 -24.50 -10.24
CA ASN A 846 53.86 -25.48 -9.21
C ASN A 846 52.79 -24.92 -8.28
N ASP A 847 52.91 -23.65 -7.86
CA ASP A 847 51.92 -22.97 -7.03
C ASP A 847 50.57 -22.90 -7.76
N TRP A 848 50.57 -22.54 -9.05
CA TRP A 848 49.36 -22.56 -9.87
C TRP A 848 48.73 -23.95 -9.96
N LYS A 849 49.53 -25.02 -10.11
CA LYS A 849 49.02 -26.40 -10.11
C LYS A 849 48.43 -26.80 -8.76
N VAL A 850 48.98 -26.33 -7.65
CA VAL A 850 48.41 -26.56 -6.32
C VAL A 850 47.10 -25.79 -6.16
N SER A 851 47.06 -24.51 -6.53
CA SER A 851 45.83 -23.71 -6.53
C SER A 851 44.75 -24.28 -7.44
N GLN A 852 45.13 -24.80 -8.61
CA GLN A 852 44.22 -25.50 -9.52
C GLN A 852 43.55 -26.69 -8.82
N LYS A 853 44.32 -27.55 -8.13
CA LYS A 853 43.77 -28.69 -7.37
C LYS A 853 42.86 -28.24 -6.23
N GLN A 854 43.22 -27.16 -5.53
CA GLN A 854 42.40 -26.61 -4.45
C GLN A 854 41.05 -26.11 -4.97
N ILE A 855 41.05 -25.36 -6.07
CA ILE A 855 39.82 -24.83 -6.67
C ILE A 855 39.00 -25.94 -7.32
N ASP A 856 39.63 -26.96 -7.90
CA ASP A 856 38.93 -28.15 -8.39
C ASP A 856 38.19 -28.86 -7.24
N GLY A 857 38.83 -28.98 -6.07
CA GLY A 857 38.18 -29.46 -4.84
C GLY A 857 37.03 -28.56 -4.37
N GLU A 858 37.19 -27.23 -4.45
CA GLU A 858 36.14 -26.26 -4.14
C GLU A 858 34.92 -26.41 -5.07
N VAL A 859 35.16 -26.59 -6.38
CA VAL A 859 34.08 -26.84 -7.36
C VAL A 859 33.34 -28.14 -7.02
N GLN A 860 34.05 -29.23 -6.74
CA GLN A 860 33.43 -30.50 -6.35
C GLN A 860 32.61 -30.39 -5.06
N GLN A 861 33.11 -29.62 -4.07
CA GLN A 861 32.40 -29.34 -2.83
C GLN A 861 31.11 -28.54 -3.08
N LEU A 862 31.17 -27.48 -3.87
CA LEU A 862 30.01 -26.65 -4.21
C LEU A 862 28.97 -27.45 -5.00
N GLU A 863 29.40 -28.31 -5.94
CA GLU A 863 28.50 -29.22 -6.66
C GLU A 863 27.83 -30.24 -5.72
N ALA A 864 28.54 -30.73 -4.69
CA ALA A 864 27.94 -31.59 -3.67
C ALA A 864 26.94 -30.84 -2.79
N GLN A 865 27.23 -29.60 -2.40
CA GLN A 865 26.32 -28.74 -1.64
C GLN A 865 25.05 -28.40 -2.45
N LEU A 866 25.18 -28.10 -3.74
CA LEU A 866 24.05 -27.82 -4.63
C LEU A 866 23.15 -29.06 -4.79
N ARG A 867 23.73 -30.26 -4.87
CA ARG A 867 22.96 -31.52 -4.85
C ARG A 867 22.23 -31.73 -3.52
N ALA A 868 22.86 -31.42 -2.39
CA ALA A 868 22.22 -31.50 -1.08
C ALA A 868 21.06 -30.50 -0.94
N ASP A 869 21.25 -29.25 -1.40
CA ASP A 869 20.21 -28.22 -1.43
C ASP A 869 19.02 -28.63 -2.31
N THR A 870 19.28 -29.25 -3.47
CA THR A 870 18.22 -29.81 -4.34
C THR A 870 17.35 -30.84 -3.61
N ILE A 871 17.98 -31.73 -2.83
CA ILE A 871 17.26 -32.70 -1.99
C ILE A 871 16.44 -31.95 -0.92
N GLN A 872 17.03 -30.93 -0.28
CA GLN A 872 16.36 -30.15 0.75
C GLN A 872 15.15 -29.36 0.19
N GLN A 873 15.26 -28.73 -0.97
CA GLN A 873 14.14 -28.09 -1.65
C GLN A 873 13.03 -29.10 -1.96
N SER A 874 13.38 -30.29 -2.44
CA SER A 874 12.38 -31.35 -2.68
C SER A 874 11.65 -31.76 -1.39
N ASN A 875 12.35 -31.78 -0.24
CA ASN A 875 11.74 -32.04 1.07
C ASN A 875 10.82 -30.89 1.51
N LEU A 876 11.26 -29.63 1.34
CA LEU A 876 10.45 -28.45 1.66
C LEU A 876 9.18 -28.38 0.80
N GLN A 877 9.26 -28.76 -0.48
CA GLN A 877 8.11 -28.88 -1.37
C GLN A 877 7.15 -29.99 -0.93
N ARG A 878 7.67 -31.16 -0.51
CA ARG A 878 6.84 -32.24 0.06
C ARG A 878 6.15 -31.79 1.35
N GLN A 879 6.83 -31.04 2.22
CA GLN A 879 6.24 -30.45 3.42
C GLN A 879 5.15 -29.42 3.08
N LEU A 880 5.38 -28.57 2.07
CA LEU A 880 4.34 -27.65 1.58
C LEU A 880 3.11 -28.42 1.11
N ALA A 881 3.29 -29.46 0.29
CA ALA A 881 2.20 -30.32 -0.16
C ALA A 881 1.48 -31.02 1.01
N GLN A 882 2.21 -31.41 2.06
CA GLN A 882 1.63 -31.94 3.29
C GLN A 882 0.76 -30.91 4.00
N TYR A 883 1.22 -29.66 4.17
CA TYR A 883 0.44 -28.60 4.81
C TYR A 883 -0.78 -28.20 3.96
N GLU A 884 -0.64 -28.16 2.64
CA GLU A 884 -1.77 -27.95 1.73
C GLU A 884 -2.80 -29.09 1.84
N ALA A 885 -2.36 -30.34 1.96
CA ALA A 885 -3.25 -31.48 2.20
C ALA A 885 -3.96 -31.38 3.57
N GLN A 886 -3.25 -30.95 4.62
CA GLN A 886 -3.86 -30.70 5.93
C GLN A 886 -4.89 -29.56 5.88
N SER A 887 -4.61 -28.48 5.14
CA SER A 887 -5.57 -27.40 4.92
C SER A 887 -6.84 -27.89 4.21
N ARG A 888 -6.68 -28.74 3.17
CA ARG A 888 -7.82 -29.40 2.52
C ARG A 888 -8.61 -30.29 3.48
N GLN A 889 -7.92 -31.02 4.36
CA GLN A 889 -8.59 -31.83 5.40
C GLN A 889 -9.41 -30.96 6.36
N PHE A 890 -8.89 -29.79 6.79
CA PHE A 890 -9.67 -28.85 7.61
C PHE A 890 -10.86 -28.26 6.85
N ASP A 891 -10.72 -28.02 5.55
CA ASP A 891 -11.83 -27.61 4.69
C ASP A 891 -12.93 -28.66 4.56
N GLU A 892 -12.55 -29.92 4.37
CA GLU A 892 -13.50 -31.04 4.36
C GLU A 892 -14.20 -31.20 5.71
N GLN A 893 -13.48 -31.10 6.82
CA GLN A 893 -14.06 -31.13 8.17
C GLN A 893 -15.04 -29.96 8.39
N ARG A 894 -14.67 -28.76 7.97
CA ARG A 894 -15.54 -27.58 8.04
C ARG A 894 -16.80 -27.79 7.21
N SER A 895 -16.64 -28.19 5.95
CA SER A 895 -17.75 -28.46 5.04
C SER A 895 -18.69 -29.53 5.61
N PHE A 896 -18.14 -30.59 6.20
CA PHE A 896 -18.91 -31.61 6.89
C PHE A 896 -19.69 -31.04 8.08
N MET A 897 -19.08 -30.20 8.92
CA MET A 897 -19.72 -29.58 10.08
C MET A 897 -20.85 -28.60 9.70
N GLU A 898 -20.71 -27.91 8.57
CA GLU A 898 -21.72 -27.02 8.00
C GLU A 898 -22.89 -27.81 7.35
N ASN A 899 -22.56 -28.85 6.56
CA ASN A 899 -23.53 -29.59 5.75
C ASN A 899 -24.26 -30.73 6.47
N ARG A 900 -23.72 -31.25 7.58
CA ARG A 900 -24.42 -32.29 8.35
C ARG A 900 -25.76 -31.77 8.86
N PHE A 901 -26.75 -32.65 8.94
CA PHE A 901 -28.10 -32.29 9.40
C PHE A 901 -28.10 -31.68 10.81
N THR A 902 -27.33 -32.26 11.74
CA THR A 902 -27.19 -31.78 13.13
C THR A 902 -26.18 -30.63 13.23
N ASN A 903 -26.39 -29.56 12.45
CA ASN A 903 -25.55 -28.36 12.46
C ASN A 903 -26.01 -27.33 13.49
N VAL A 904 -25.25 -26.25 13.63
CA VAL A 904 -25.55 -25.14 14.57
C VAL A 904 -26.90 -24.50 14.27
N ALA A 905 -27.29 -24.38 13.00
CA ALA A 905 -28.54 -23.75 12.59
C ALA A 905 -29.76 -24.56 13.04
N LEU A 906 -29.73 -25.89 12.92
CA LEU A 906 -30.78 -26.77 13.43
C LEU A 906 -30.98 -26.60 14.93
N TYR A 907 -29.90 -26.66 15.73
CA TYR A 907 -30.00 -26.50 17.18
C TYR A 907 -30.40 -25.08 17.60
N GLN A 908 -30.01 -24.06 16.84
CA GLN A 908 -30.50 -22.69 17.05
C GLN A 908 -32.01 -22.60 16.84
N TRP A 909 -32.52 -23.21 15.77
CA TRP A 909 -33.95 -23.27 15.51
C TRP A 909 -34.69 -24.10 16.57
N LEU A 910 -34.18 -25.27 16.94
CA LEU A 910 -34.77 -26.09 18.02
C LEU A 910 -34.81 -25.33 19.35
N THR A 911 -33.74 -24.63 19.71
CA THR A 911 -33.67 -23.81 20.92
C THR A 911 -34.73 -22.70 20.89
N SER A 912 -34.94 -22.02 19.76
CA SER A 912 -35.95 -20.97 19.66
C SER A 912 -37.37 -21.51 19.75
N GLN A 913 -37.67 -22.62 19.07
CA GLN A 913 -38.98 -23.28 19.14
C GLN A 913 -39.28 -23.79 20.54
N VAL A 914 -38.34 -24.51 21.17
CA VAL A 914 -38.52 -25.04 22.53
C VAL A 914 -38.60 -23.93 23.56
N SER A 915 -37.84 -22.82 23.41
CA SER A 915 -37.97 -21.66 24.30
C SER A 915 -39.36 -21.02 24.22
N ALA A 916 -39.93 -20.89 23.01
CA ALA A 916 -41.28 -20.36 22.83
C ALA A 916 -42.34 -21.27 23.46
N LEU A 917 -42.24 -22.58 23.24
CA LEU A 917 -43.12 -23.57 23.86
C LEU A 917 -42.98 -23.58 25.39
N TYR A 918 -41.75 -23.47 25.89
CA TYR A 918 -41.46 -23.44 27.33
C TYR A 918 -42.08 -22.21 28.01
N TYR A 919 -41.98 -21.03 27.40
CA TYR A 919 -42.62 -19.82 27.91
C TYR A 919 -44.16 -19.93 27.91
N GLN A 920 -44.75 -20.44 26.82
CA GLN A 920 -46.20 -20.65 26.76
C GLN A 920 -46.69 -21.68 27.80
N ALA A 921 -45.93 -22.76 27.98
CA ALA A 921 -46.20 -23.75 29.01
C ALA A 921 -46.06 -23.14 30.42
N TYR A 922 -45.05 -22.29 30.64
CA TYR A 922 -44.87 -21.57 31.88
C TYR A 922 -46.09 -20.70 32.21
N ASP A 923 -46.57 -19.88 31.27
CA ASP A 923 -47.73 -19.01 31.49
C ASP A 923 -48.98 -19.84 31.88
N ALA A 924 -49.21 -20.95 31.18
CA ALA A 924 -50.32 -21.86 31.49
C ALA A 924 -50.17 -22.51 32.88
N VAL A 925 -48.99 -23.04 33.21
CA VAL A 925 -48.72 -23.72 34.48
C VAL A 925 -48.71 -22.74 35.66
N ALA A 926 -48.16 -21.54 35.48
CA ALA A 926 -48.19 -20.48 36.48
C ALA A 926 -49.63 -20.04 36.77
N SER A 927 -50.47 -19.94 35.74
CA SER A 927 -51.91 -19.67 35.94
C SER A 927 -52.61 -20.77 36.74
N LEU A 928 -52.30 -22.05 36.49
CA LEU A 928 -52.82 -23.19 37.27
C LEU A 928 -52.31 -23.19 38.72
N CYS A 929 -51.07 -22.77 38.96
CA CYS A 929 -50.52 -22.59 40.30
C CYS A 929 -51.30 -21.52 41.07
N LEU A 930 -51.61 -20.39 40.43
CA LEU A 930 -52.43 -19.34 41.03
C LEU A 930 -53.88 -19.80 41.27
N MET A 931 -54.47 -20.58 40.36
CA MET A 931 -55.80 -21.20 40.57
C MET A 931 -55.79 -22.18 41.74
N THR A 932 -54.74 -22.99 41.88
CA THR A 932 -54.59 -23.93 43.00
C THR A 932 -54.40 -23.17 44.32
N GLN A 933 -53.64 -22.07 44.31
CA GLN A 933 -53.54 -21.18 45.47
C GLN A 933 -54.89 -20.55 45.82
N ALA A 934 -55.70 -20.17 44.84
CA ALA A 934 -57.05 -19.67 45.09
C ALA A 934 -57.95 -20.75 45.73
N ALA A 935 -57.88 -22.00 45.25
CA ALA A 935 -58.58 -23.15 45.86
C ALA A 935 -58.13 -23.44 47.28
N TRP A 936 -56.82 -23.36 47.53
CA TRP A 936 -56.27 -23.49 48.88
C TRP A 936 -56.82 -22.41 49.82
N ARG A 937 -56.76 -21.13 49.38
CA ARG A 937 -57.31 -20.00 50.15
C ARG A 937 -58.80 -20.17 50.42
N TYR A 938 -59.52 -20.74 49.45
CA TYR A 938 -60.94 -21.00 49.54
C TYR A 938 -61.29 -22.06 50.59
N GLU A 939 -60.60 -23.20 50.61
CA GLU A 939 -60.88 -24.30 51.55
C GLU A 939 -60.34 -24.04 52.96
N VAL A 940 -59.14 -23.47 53.09
CA VAL A 940 -58.52 -23.17 54.39
C VAL A 940 -59.14 -21.91 55.04
N ALA A 941 -59.82 -21.09 54.22
CA ALA A 941 -60.40 -19.80 54.59
C ALA A 941 -59.38 -18.75 55.09
N ASP A 942 -58.15 -18.82 54.58
CA ASP A 942 -57.09 -17.84 54.83
C ASP A 942 -56.91 -16.94 53.61
N TYR A 943 -57.49 -15.74 53.68
CA TYR A 943 -57.49 -14.76 52.59
C TYR A 943 -56.46 -13.64 52.79
N LYS A 944 -55.48 -13.82 53.67
CA LYS A 944 -54.47 -12.80 53.93
C LYS A 944 -53.59 -12.58 52.70
N PRO A 945 -53.27 -11.33 52.33
CA PRO A 945 -52.38 -11.03 51.20
C PRO A 945 -50.93 -11.45 51.47
N THR A 946 -50.55 -11.60 52.74
CA THR A 946 -49.20 -12.02 53.17
C THR A 946 -48.91 -13.50 52.92
N THR A 947 -49.94 -14.34 52.84
CA THR A 947 -49.81 -15.77 52.52
C THR A 947 -49.80 -15.96 51.01
N ASN A 948 -48.60 -15.83 50.43
CA ASN A 948 -48.32 -16.11 49.02
C ASN A 948 -47.27 -17.23 48.91
N PHE A 949 -47.59 -18.29 48.17
CA PHE A 949 -46.67 -19.42 47.96
C PHE A 949 -45.80 -19.23 46.71
N PHE A 950 -46.20 -18.32 45.80
CA PHE A 950 -45.52 -18.03 44.54
C PHE A 950 -45.09 -16.55 44.49
N THR A 951 -43.93 -16.22 45.07
CA THR A 951 -43.48 -14.83 45.25
C THR A 951 -42.89 -14.20 43.99
N ASN A 952 -42.03 -14.93 43.25
CA ASN A 952 -41.37 -14.44 42.02
C ASN A 952 -41.67 -15.30 40.78
N GLY A 953 -42.40 -16.41 40.97
CA GLY A 953 -42.81 -17.44 39.97
C GLY A 953 -41.69 -18.07 39.16
N GLY A 954 -40.45 -17.75 39.47
CA GLY A 954 -39.30 -18.49 39.01
C GLY A 954 -38.87 -18.19 37.58
N TRP A 955 -39.59 -17.35 36.82
CA TRP A 955 -39.14 -16.97 35.49
C TRP A 955 -38.07 -15.88 35.53
N ASN A 956 -36.83 -16.24 35.19
CA ASN A 956 -35.72 -15.30 35.04
C ASN A 956 -35.31 -15.17 33.56
N GLU A 957 -35.55 -14.00 32.96
CA GLU A 957 -35.22 -13.72 31.57
C GLU A 957 -33.72 -13.85 31.26
N ALA A 958 -32.85 -13.44 32.18
CA ALA A 958 -31.39 -13.52 32.00
C ALA A 958 -30.88 -14.96 31.87
N HIS A 959 -31.61 -15.93 32.47
CA HIS A 959 -31.32 -17.35 32.39
C HIS A 959 -32.34 -18.10 31.50
N ARG A 960 -33.03 -17.39 30.60
CA ARG A 960 -34.03 -17.95 29.67
C ARG A 960 -35.15 -18.76 30.37
N GLY A 961 -35.48 -18.39 31.59
CA GLY A 961 -36.52 -19.02 32.39
C GLY A 961 -36.15 -20.40 32.96
N LEU A 962 -34.90 -20.86 32.84
CA LEU A 962 -34.48 -22.11 33.45
C LEU A 962 -34.72 -22.08 34.97
N LEU A 963 -35.07 -23.25 35.55
CA LEU A 963 -35.48 -23.44 36.95
C LEU A 963 -36.84 -22.85 37.36
N ALA A 964 -37.64 -22.35 36.42
CA ALA A 964 -38.99 -21.86 36.73
C ALA A 964 -39.89 -22.99 37.26
N GLY A 965 -39.85 -24.19 36.66
CA GLY A 965 -40.63 -25.35 37.08
C GLY A 965 -40.31 -25.81 38.50
N GLU A 966 -39.03 -25.93 38.85
CA GLU A 966 -38.54 -26.30 40.17
C GLU A 966 -38.96 -25.27 41.24
N THR A 967 -38.95 -23.99 40.88
CA THR A 967 -39.41 -22.91 41.76
C THR A 967 -40.92 -23.00 42.02
N LEU A 968 -41.72 -23.25 40.98
CA LEU A 968 -43.17 -23.48 41.13
C LEU A 968 -43.46 -24.77 41.91
N ARG A 969 -42.69 -25.84 41.70
CA ARG A 969 -42.80 -27.10 42.43
C ARG A 969 -42.58 -26.90 43.92
N LEU A 970 -41.55 -26.15 44.29
CA LEU A 970 -41.29 -25.78 45.68
C LEU A 970 -42.44 -24.97 46.28
N GLY A 971 -43.01 -24.05 45.52
CA GLY A 971 -44.21 -23.29 45.91
C GLY A 971 -45.40 -24.22 46.21
N LEU A 972 -45.66 -25.20 45.35
CA LEU A 972 -46.69 -26.22 45.56
C LEU A 972 -46.43 -27.05 46.82
N LEU A 973 -45.20 -27.52 47.03
CA LEU A 973 -44.85 -28.32 48.23
C LEU A 973 -45.06 -27.53 49.53
N ARG A 974 -44.68 -26.24 49.55
CA ARG A 974 -44.92 -25.35 50.69
C ARG A 974 -46.41 -25.13 50.94
N MET A 975 -47.20 -24.99 49.87
CA MET A 975 -48.65 -24.85 49.95
C MET A 975 -49.30 -26.13 50.51
N ASP A 976 -48.82 -27.31 50.10
CA ASP A 976 -49.33 -28.59 50.57
C ASP A 976 -49.02 -28.85 52.05
N GLN A 977 -47.79 -28.55 52.46
CA GLN A 977 -47.41 -28.54 53.88
C GLN A 977 -48.30 -27.57 54.69
N ALA A 978 -48.60 -26.39 54.14
CA ALA A 978 -49.49 -25.42 54.79
C ALA A 978 -50.94 -25.91 54.83
N TYR A 979 -51.41 -26.63 53.80
CA TYR A 979 -52.73 -27.26 53.80
C TYR A 979 -52.84 -28.30 54.91
N LEU A 980 -51.89 -29.24 54.98
CA LEU A 980 -51.91 -30.32 55.98
C LEU A 980 -51.82 -29.82 57.43
N SER A 981 -51.17 -28.67 57.67
CA SER A 981 -51.04 -28.08 59.01
C SER A 981 -52.19 -27.16 59.41
N ARG A 982 -52.85 -26.49 58.45
CA ARG A 982 -53.90 -25.48 58.73
C ARG A 982 -55.31 -25.97 58.44
N ALA A 983 -55.47 -27.05 57.67
CA ALA A 983 -56.77 -27.65 57.40
C ALA A 983 -57.27 -28.37 58.66
N GLU A 984 -58.05 -27.65 59.46
CA GLU A 984 -58.71 -28.20 60.64
C GLU A 984 -60.15 -28.63 60.34
N ARG A 985 -60.66 -29.57 61.14
CA ARG A 985 -62.05 -30.02 61.05
C ARG A 985 -62.98 -28.96 61.64
N MET A 986 -63.75 -28.29 60.79
CA MET A 986 -64.74 -27.29 61.21
C MET A 986 -66.01 -27.92 61.77
N LEU A 987 -66.76 -27.16 62.59
CA LEU A 987 -68.03 -27.59 63.18
C LEU A 987 -69.15 -27.49 62.14
N GLU A 988 -69.78 -28.63 61.84
CA GLU A 988 -70.89 -28.71 60.87
C GLU A 988 -72.23 -28.47 61.57
N ILE A 989 -72.95 -27.43 61.13
CA ILE A 989 -74.18 -26.96 61.78
C ILE A 989 -75.30 -26.91 60.76
N ARG A 990 -76.49 -27.38 61.17
CA ARG A 990 -77.74 -27.27 60.42
C ARG A 990 -78.63 -26.21 61.06
N HIS A 991 -79.00 -25.18 60.29
CA HIS A 991 -79.91 -24.13 60.72
C HIS A 991 -81.09 -24.04 59.76
N THR A 992 -82.26 -24.43 60.25
CA THR A 992 -83.53 -24.26 59.54
C THR A 992 -84.12 -22.89 59.88
N PHE A 993 -84.40 -22.13 58.82
CA PHE A 993 -84.93 -20.78 58.84
C PHE A 993 -86.32 -20.78 58.21
N SER A 994 -87.31 -20.25 58.94
CA SER A 994 -88.69 -20.09 58.47
C SER A 994 -88.96 -18.62 58.24
N LEU A 995 -89.33 -18.25 57.01
CA LEU A 995 -89.61 -16.85 56.66
C LEU A 995 -90.85 -16.33 57.40
N LYS A 996 -91.91 -17.15 57.49
CA LYS A 996 -93.12 -16.78 58.23
C LYS A 996 -92.87 -16.69 59.74
N GLY A 997 -92.00 -17.54 60.28
CA GLY A 997 -91.55 -17.49 61.67
C GLY A 997 -90.81 -16.19 61.99
N GLN A 998 -89.90 -15.75 61.12
CA GLN A 998 -89.21 -14.46 61.28
C GLN A 998 -90.18 -13.28 61.24
N LEU A 999 -91.15 -13.29 60.31
CA LEU A 999 -92.18 -12.25 60.24
C LEU A 999 -93.05 -12.23 61.50
N ALA A 1000 -93.31 -13.39 62.12
CA ALA A 1000 -94.06 -13.51 63.37
C ALA A 1000 -93.30 -12.92 64.58
N GLU A 1001 -91.98 -13.03 64.63
CA GLU A 1001 -91.16 -12.38 65.68
C GLU A 1001 -91.22 -10.85 65.61
N GLN A 1002 -91.37 -10.29 64.41
CA GLN A 1002 -91.48 -8.84 64.20
C GLN A 1002 -92.91 -8.31 64.40
N ILE A 1003 -93.92 -9.16 64.28
CA ILE A 1003 -95.34 -8.78 64.26
C ILE A 1003 -96.10 -9.58 65.32
N LYS A 1004 -96.43 -8.94 66.45
CA LYS A 1004 -97.07 -9.60 67.60
C LYS A 1004 -98.54 -10.02 67.39
N SER A 1005 -99.20 -9.56 66.32
CA SER A 1005 -100.61 -9.90 66.02
C SER A 1005 -100.71 -10.88 64.85
N THR A 1006 -101.44 -11.98 65.06
CA THR A 1006 -101.62 -13.07 64.09
C THR A 1006 -102.37 -12.63 62.82
N GLU A 1007 -103.29 -11.66 62.95
CA GLU A 1007 -104.11 -11.19 61.83
C GLU A 1007 -103.30 -10.30 60.88
N THR A 1008 -102.48 -9.40 61.43
CA THR A 1008 -101.57 -8.55 60.64
C THR A 1008 -100.42 -9.36 60.03
N LEU A 1009 -99.98 -10.44 60.69
CA LEU A 1009 -99.03 -11.40 60.12
C LEU A 1009 -99.59 -12.08 58.86
N ASN A 1010 -100.82 -12.61 58.93
CA ASN A 1010 -101.46 -13.26 57.78
C ASN A 1010 -101.75 -12.28 56.63
N GLN A 1011 -102.09 -11.02 56.94
CA GLN A 1011 -102.23 -9.97 55.93
C GLN A 1011 -100.90 -9.65 55.23
N LYS A 1012 -99.79 -9.48 55.98
CA LYS A 1012 -98.47 -9.26 55.38
C LYS A 1012 -97.96 -10.48 54.61
N TRP A 1013 -98.21 -11.70 55.10
CA TRP A 1013 -97.88 -12.95 54.39
C TRP A 1013 -98.59 -13.01 53.03
N ARG A 1014 -99.90 -12.74 53.00
CA ARG A 1014 -100.66 -12.68 51.74
C ARG A 1014 -100.18 -11.55 50.83
N ALA A 1015 -99.82 -10.39 51.37
CA ALA A 1015 -99.30 -9.28 50.58
C ALA A 1015 -97.93 -9.59 49.93
N LEU A 1016 -97.08 -10.38 50.58
CA LEU A 1016 -95.80 -10.85 50.00
C LEU A 1016 -96.00 -11.81 48.82
N LEU A 1017 -97.08 -12.60 48.85
CA LEU A 1017 -97.43 -13.57 47.80
C LEU A 1017 -98.39 -12.99 46.74
N GLN A 1018 -98.83 -11.74 46.87
CA GLN A 1018 -99.75 -11.11 45.92
C GLN A 1018 -99.07 -10.78 44.59
N VAL A 1019 -99.63 -11.32 43.52
CA VAL A 1019 -99.24 -11.00 42.14
C VAL A 1019 -100.03 -9.77 41.68
N LYS A 1020 -99.36 -8.67 41.35
CA LYS A 1020 -100.03 -7.46 40.82
C LYS A 1020 -100.49 -7.73 39.38
N PRO A 1021 -101.74 -7.42 39.00
CA PRO A 1021 -102.20 -7.58 37.63
C PRO A 1021 -101.39 -6.68 36.68
N GLY A 1022 -100.72 -7.27 35.69
CA GLY A 1022 -99.84 -6.58 34.73
C GLY A 1022 -98.37 -6.42 35.13
N SER A 1023 -97.88 -7.15 36.14
CA SER A 1023 -96.47 -7.07 36.59
C SER A 1023 -95.53 -8.14 35.97
N SER A 1024 -94.22 -7.85 36.03
CA SER A 1024 -93.07 -8.60 35.49
C SER A 1024 -93.17 -10.14 35.60
N PRO A 1025 -92.51 -10.92 34.71
CA PRO A 1025 -92.56 -12.39 34.69
C PRO A 1025 -91.95 -13.10 35.92
N LEU A 1026 -91.60 -12.35 36.96
CA LEU A 1026 -90.82 -12.77 38.12
C LEU A 1026 -91.42 -12.19 39.41
N LEU A 1027 -91.74 -13.04 40.37
CA LEU A 1027 -92.07 -12.63 41.74
C LEU A 1027 -90.85 -12.83 42.63
N THR A 1028 -90.31 -11.75 43.20
CA THR A 1028 -89.12 -11.80 44.06
C THR A 1028 -89.50 -11.66 45.53
N ILE A 1029 -89.11 -12.63 46.34
CA ILE A 1029 -89.32 -12.65 47.78
C ILE A 1029 -87.96 -12.42 48.46
N PRO A 1030 -87.74 -11.24 49.09
CA PRO A 1030 -86.49 -10.95 49.79
C PRO A 1030 -86.44 -11.65 51.15
N ILE A 1031 -85.29 -12.23 51.46
CA ILE A 1031 -84.99 -12.96 52.69
C ILE A 1031 -83.70 -12.37 53.28
N THR A 1032 -83.73 -11.99 54.55
CA THR A 1032 -82.57 -11.39 55.22
C THR A 1032 -82.14 -12.25 56.40
N VAL A 1033 -80.92 -12.78 56.33
CA VAL A 1033 -80.32 -13.58 57.40
C VAL A 1033 -79.29 -12.71 58.11
N THR A 1034 -79.52 -12.44 59.40
CA THR A 1034 -78.66 -11.56 60.21
C THR A 1034 -77.74 -12.37 61.14
N GLU A 1035 -76.58 -11.80 61.47
CA GLU A 1035 -75.61 -12.40 62.39
C GLU A 1035 -76.23 -12.74 63.76
N LYS A 1036 -77.17 -11.90 64.23
CA LYS A 1036 -77.93 -12.11 65.48
C LYS A 1036 -78.64 -13.48 65.52
N MET A 1037 -79.28 -13.88 64.43
CA MET A 1037 -80.07 -15.13 64.35
C MET A 1037 -79.21 -16.39 64.53
N LEU A 1038 -77.93 -16.31 64.15
CA LEU A 1038 -76.98 -17.41 64.27
C LEU A 1038 -76.26 -17.37 65.63
N ALA A 1039 -75.88 -16.16 66.06
CA ALA A 1039 -75.18 -15.94 67.33
C ALA A 1039 -76.03 -16.26 68.56
N GLU A 1040 -77.36 -16.13 68.50
CA GLU A 1040 -78.26 -16.53 69.58
C GLU A 1040 -78.18 -18.02 69.92
N ARG A 1041 -77.82 -18.88 68.95
CA ARG A 1041 -77.66 -20.32 69.16
C ARG A 1041 -76.22 -20.69 69.53
N TYR A 1042 -75.26 -20.08 68.83
CA TYR A 1042 -73.84 -20.33 69.02
C TYR A 1042 -73.06 -19.01 69.08
N PRO A 1043 -72.95 -18.38 70.26
CA PRO A 1043 -72.36 -17.04 70.41
C PRO A 1043 -70.84 -17.00 70.23
N SER A 1044 -70.13 -18.10 70.51
CA SER A 1044 -68.66 -18.16 70.33
C SER A 1044 -68.22 -18.47 68.90
N HIS A 1045 -69.15 -18.85 68.02
CA HIS A 1045 -68.80 -19.30 66.67
C HIS A 1045 -68.57 -18.13 65.71
N TYR A 1046 -67.56 -18.25 64.86
CA TYR A 1046 -67.22 -17.34 63.77
C TYR A 1046 -66.91 -18.14 62.49
N LEU A 1047 -66.54 -17.47 61.39
CA LEU A 1047 -66.28 -18.11 60.09
C LEU A 1047 -67.44 -19.01 59.63
N ARG A 1048 -68.66 -18.47 59.60
CA ARG A 1048 -69.86 -19.23 59.20
C ARG A 1048 -69.98 -19.32 57.68
N GLN A 1049 -69.38 -20.37 57.11
CA GLN A 1049 -69.37 -20.64 55.66
C GLN A 1049 -70.33 -21.75 55.29
N LEU A 1050 -71.13 -21.57 54.24
CA LEU A 1050 -72.08 -22.55 53.76
C LEU A 1050 -71.40 -23.80 53.22
N VAL A 1051 -72.09 -24.91 53.31
CA VAL A 1051 -71.77 -26.20 52.67
C VAL A 1051 -72.83 -26.53 51.64
N ALA A 1052 -74.09 -26.40 52.01
CA ALA A 1052 -75.23 -26.58 51.12
C ALA A 1052 -76.45 -25.81 51.66
N VAL A 1053 -77.32 -25.40 50.75
CA VAL A 1053 -78.61 -24.79 51.08
C VAL A 1053 -79.71 -25.63 50.46
N SER A 1054 -80.71 -26.00 51.24
CA SER A 1054 -81.91 -26.65 50.73
C SER A 1054 -83.16 -25.84 51.04
N VAL A 1055 -84.13 -25.86 50.14
CA VAL A 1055 -85.39 -25.12 50.26
C VAL A 1055 -86.56 -26.10 50.31
N THR A 1056 -87.45 -25.88 51.27
CA THR A 1056 -88.69 -26.62 51.44
C THR A 1056 -89.86 -25.65 51.40
N LEU A 1057 -90.80 -25.91 50.48
CA LEU A 1057 -91.96 -25.10 50.19
C LEU A 1057 -93.21 -25.91 50.54
N PRO A 1058 -93.69 -25.86 51.79
CA PRO A 1058 -94.91 -26.55 52.20
C PRO A 1058 -96.13 -25.94 51.50
N CYS A 1059 -96.48 -26.50 50.35
CA CYS A 1059 -97.61 -26.14 49.50
C CYS A 1059 -98.25 -27.40 48.90
N ILE A 1060 -99.46 -27.27 48.37
CA ILE A 1060 -100.15 -28.35 47.66
C ILE A 1060 -99.73 -28.25 46.20
N VAL A 1061 -98.91 -29.19 45.76
CA VAL A 1061 -98.48 -29.35 44.36
C VAL A 1061 -99.31 -30.46 43.72
N GLY A 1062 -99.79 -30.27 42.49
CA GLY A 1062 -100.55 -31.28 41.77
C GLY A 1062 -99.71 -32.51 41.41
N PRO A 1063 -100.33 -33.67 41.13
CA PRO A 1063 -99.61 -34.83 40.60
C PRO A 1063 -98.89 -34.46 39.29
N TYR A 1064 -97.59 -34.75 39.20
CA TYR A 1064 -96.73 -34.40 38.06
C TYR A 1064 -96.59 -32.90 37.77
N GLU A 1065 -96.85 -32.04 38.75
CA GLU A 1065 -96.52 -30.61 38.71
C GLU A 1065 -95.21 -30.36 39.47
N GLU A 1066 -94.35 -29.49 38.93
CA GLU A 1066 -93.07 -29.09 39.53
C GLU A 1066 -93.14 -27.68 40.13
N VAL A 1067 -92.25 -27.35 41.06
CA VAL A 1067 -92.05 -25.95 41.45
C VAL A 1067 -91.11 -25.30 40.45
N CYS A 1068 -91.36 -24.07 39.99
CA CYS A 1068 -90.36 -23.31 39.22
C CYS A 1068 -89.92 -22.09 40.01
N ALA A 1069 -88.87 -22.26 40.81
CA ALA A 1069 -88.29 -21.18 41.59
C ALA A 1069 -86.77 -21.20 41.50
N THR A 1070 -86.14 -20.05 41.69
CA THR A 1070 -84.68 -19.91 41.76
C THR A 1070 -84.31 -19.21 43.06
N LEU A 1071 -83.43 -19.84 43.84
CA LEU A 1071 -82.83 -19.22 45.01
C LEU A 1071 -81.57 -18.47 44.58
N VAL A 1072 -81.45 -17.20 44.96
CA VAL A 1072 -80.31 -16.34 44.63
C VAL A 1072 -79.74 -15.74 45.91
N GLN A 1073 -78.41 -15.75 46.06
CA GLN A 1073 -77.74 -15.02 47.12
C GLN A 1073 -77.23 -13.68 46.58
N LYS A 1074 -77.82 -12.56 47.03
CA LYS A 1074 -77.41 -11.21 46.61
C LYS A 1074 -76.14 -10.76 47.31
N THR A 1075 -76.07 -10.96 48.62
CA THR A 1075 -74.90 -10.65 49.43
C THR A 1075 -74.62 -11.79 50.39
N GLY A 1076 -73.34 -12.06 50.64
CA GLY A 1076 -72.90 -13.07 51.60
C GLY A 1076 -71.65 -12.55 52.30
N ARG A 1077 -71.60 -12.71 53.63
CA ARG A 1077 -70.49 -12.22 54.45
C ARG A 1077 -70.18 -13.18 55.58
N PHE A 1078 -68.91 -13.27 55.94
CA PHE A 1078 -68.43 -13.99 57.11
C PHE A 1078 -67.13 -13.34 57.63
N ALA A 1079 -66.82 -13.57 58.90
CA ALA A 1079 -65.58 -13.11 59.53
C ALA A 1079 -64.56 -14.25 59.62
N THR A 1080 -63.32 -14.00 59.19
CA THR A 1080 -62.21 -14.97 59.25
C THR A 1080 -61.54 -15.02 60.62
N GLU A 1081 -61.71 -13.98 61.44
CA GLU A 1081 -61.13 -13.87 62.79
C GLU A 1081 -62.21 -13.48 63.80
N ALA A 1082 -62.05 -13.92 65.06
CA ALA A 1082 -62.91 -13.55 66.17
C ALA A 1082 -62.25 -12.45 67.03
N THR A 1083 -62.52 -11.20 66.70
CA THR A 1083 -62.15 -10.00 67.49
C THR A 1083 -63.33 -9.55 68.36
N ASP A 1084 -63.08 -8.75 69.41
CA ASP A 1084 -64.14 -8.26 70.32
C ASP A 1084 -65.27 -7.49 69.61
N ASP A 1085 -64.96 -6.87 68.47
CA ASP A 1085 -65.89 -6.09 67.65
C ASP A 1085 -66.50 -6.86 66.48
N THR A 1086 -66.08 -8.11 66.24
CA THR A 1086 -66.50 -8.93 65.10
C THR A 1086 -68.03 -9.02 64.98
N TYR A 1087 -68.75 -9.29 66.08
CA TYR A 1087 -70.22 -9.38 66.05
C TYR A 1087 -70.90 -8.07 65.67
N THR A 1088 -70.42 -6.94 66.20
CA THR A 1088 -70.94 -5.59 65.90
C THR A 1088 -70.69 -5.20 64.46
N GLU A 1089 -69.50 -5.51 63.95
CA GLU A 1089 -69.12 -5.23 62.57
C GLU A 1089 -69.82 -6.13 61.56
N MET A 1090 -70.00 -7.42 61.88
CA MET A 1090 -70.78 -8.38 61.08
C MET A 1090 -72.27 -8.05 61.04
N SER A 1091 -72.80 -7.48 62.12
CA SER A 1091 -74.20 -7.02 62.19
C SER A 1091 -74.46 -5.76 61.35
N ASN A 1092 -73.41 -5.02 60.96
CA ASN A 1092 -73.53 -3.83 60.11
C ASN A 1092 -73.16 -4.16 58.64
N PRO A 1093 -74.12 -4.10 57.70
CA PRO A 1093 -73.89 -4.47 56.30
C PRO A 1093 -72.89 -3.54 55.57
N ASN A 1094 -72.60 -2.35 56.11
CA ASN A 1094 -71.72 -1.38 55.48
C ASN A 1094 -70.24 -1.45 55.93
N THR A 1095 -69.91 -2.17 57.01
CA THR A 1095 -68.53 -2.24 57.53
C THR A 1095 -67.57 -2.91 56.53
N ASN A 1096 -66.36 -2.38 56.36
CA ASN A 1096 -65.30 -2.92 55.50
C ASN A 1096 -64.04 -3.26 56.33
N ALA A 1097 -64.15 -4.20 57.26
CA ALA A 1097 -62.99 -4.69 58.01
C ALA A 1097 -62.21 -5.73 57.20
N PRO A 1098 -60.86 -5.77 57.28
CA PRO A 1098 -60.01 -6.63 56.44
C PRO A 1098 -60.21 -8.14 56.70
N TYR A 1099 -60.71 -8.52 57.87
CA TYR A 1099 -61.06 -9.91 58.22
C TYR A 1099 -62.53 -10.26 57.92
N ILE A 1100 -63.34 -9.33 57.39
CA ILE A 1100 -64.69 -9.62 56.94
C ILE A 1100 -64.70 -9.72 55.42
N ILE A 1101 -64.84 -10.95 54.93
CA ILE A 1101 -64.91 -11.20 53.50
C ILE A 1101 -66.34 -10.97 53.03
N LYS A 1102 -66.52 -10.07 52.06
CA LYS A 1102 -67.78 -9.88 51.35
C LYS A 1102 -67.72 -10.61 50.02
N LYS A 1103 -68.69 -11.48 49.78
CA LYS A 1103 -69.06 -12.09 48.49
C LYS A 1103 -67.89 -12.69 47.70
N ILE A 1104 -67.63 -13.98 47.89
CA ILE A 1104 -66.59 -14.71 47.13
C ILE A 1104 -67.10 -15.12 45.74
N HIS A 1105 -68.37 -15.53 45.63
CA HIS A 1105 -69.03 -15.80 44.35
C HIS A 1105 -70.05 -14.69 44.00
N PRO A 1106 -69.83 -13.89 42.93
CA PRO A 1106 -70.71 -12.75 42.60
C PRO A 1106 -72.14 -13.12 42.17
N ALA A 1107 -72.39 -14.35 41.70
CA ALA A 1107 -73.67 -14.77 41.12
C ALA A 1107 -74.02 -16.25 41.39
N SER A 1108 -74.01 -16.67 42.66
CA SER A 1108 -74.50 -18.00 43.04
C SER A 1108 -76.03 -18.03 43.04
N SER A 1109 -76.62 -18.87 42.20
CA SER A 1109 -78.04 -19.18 42.17
C SER A 1109 -78.28 -20.66 41.93
N VAL A 1110 -79.46 -21.13 42.32
CA VAL A 1110 -79.86 -22.53 42.21
C VAL A 1110 -81.33 -22.59 41.76
N ALA A 1111 -81.66 -23.53 40.87
CA ALA A 1111 -83.03 -23.80 40.47
C ALA A 1111 -83.67 -24.87 41.37
N LEU A 1112 -84.94 -24.67 41.73
CA LEU A 1112 -85.71 -25.55 42.60
C LEU A 1112 -86.86 -26.13 41.78
N SER A 1113 -87.01 -27.46 41.83
CA SER A 1113 -87.97 -28.23 41.03
C SER A 1113 -88.90 -29.10 41.89
N SER A 1114 -88.38 -29.72 42.94
CA SER A 1114 -89.13 -30.63 43.82
C SER A 1114 -89.85 -29.91 44.97
N GLY A 1115 -89.30 -28.79 45.44
CA GLY A 1115 -89.87 -28.01 46.55
C GLY A 1115 -89.82 -28.69 47.93
N LEU A 1116 -89.20 -29.86 48.08
CA LEU A 1116 -89.06 -30.59 49.35
C LEU A 1116 -87.59 -30.94 49.59
N ASP A 1117 -86.96 -30.33 50.61
CA ASP A 1117 -85.51 -30.41 50.88
C ASP A 1117 -84.63 -30.23 49.62
N ASP A 1118 -85.06 -29.34 48.72
CA ASP A 1118 -84.47 -29.20 47.38
C ASP A 1118 -83.19 -28.38 47.43
N THR A 1119 -82.08 -28.97 47.01
CA THR A 1119 -80.76 -28.31 46.92
C THR A 1119 -80.44 -27.78 45.51
N GLY A 1120 -81.33 -28.05 44.55
CA GLY A 1120 -81.22 -27.77 43.12
C GLY A 1120 -80.07 -28.45 42.38
N ALA A 1121 -79.44 -29.44 43.01
CA ALA A 1121 -78.70 -30.49 42.32
C ALA A 1121 -79.58 -31.74 42.22
N PHE A 1122 -79.43 -32.51 41.13
CA PHE A 1122 -80.15 -33.79 40.99
C PHE A 1122 -79.80 -34.79 42.09
N VAL A 1123 -78.53 -34.82 42.51
CA VAL A 1123 -78.03 -35.64 43.63
C VAL A 1123 -77.08 -34.79 44.46
N LEU A 1124 -77.35 -34.67 45.76
CA LEU A 1124 -76.45 -33.99 46.69
C LEU A 1124 -75.26 -34.90 47.02
N ASN A 1125 -74.11 -34.65 46.39
CA ASN A 1125 -72.88 -35.41 46.61
C ASN A 1125 -71.79 -34.54 47.26
N PHE A 1126 -71.47 -34.78 48.53
CA PHE A 1126 -70.39 -34.08 49.23
C PHE A 1126 -68.98 -34.48 48.77
N GLY A 1127 -68.85 -35.59 48.04
CA GLY A 1127 -67.59 -36.08 47.47
C GLY A 1127 -67.32 -35.60 46.04
N ASP A 1128 -68.12 -34.67 45.50
CA ASP A 1128 -67.86 -34.07 44.19
C ASP A 1128 -66.50 -33.33 44.18
N GLU A 1129 -65.84 -33.34 43.02
CA GLU A 1129 -64.61 -32.59 42.76
C GLU A 1129 -64.87 -31.07 42.70
N LYS A 1130 -66.10 -30.67 42.38
CA LYS A 1130 -66.53 -29.27 42.31
C LYS A 1130 -67.13 -28.81 43.64
N PHE A 1131 -67.01 -27.52 43.92
CA PHE A 1131 -67.74 -26.91 45.02
C PHE A 1131 -69.24 -26.92 44.73
N LEU A 1132 -70.04 -27.23 45.76
CA LEU A 1132 -71.50 -27.19 45.67
C LEU A 1132 -71.98 -25.73 45.52
N PRO A 1133 -73.18 -25.50 44.95
CA PRO A 1133 -73.75 -24.17 44.91
C PRO A 1133 -73.84 -23.55 46.31
N PHE A 1134 -73.41 -22.29 46.43
CA PHE A 1134 -73.26 -21.53 47.68
C PHE A 1134 -72.21 -22.03 48.66
N GLU A 1135 -71.58 -23.19 48.45
CA GLU A 1135 -70.53 -23.70 49.35
C GLU A 1135 -69.41 -22.68 49.48
N GLY A 1136 -68.99 -22.33 50.70
CA GLY A 1136 -67.94 -21.36 51.03
C GLY A 1136 -68.40 -19.89 51.13
N ASN A 1137 -69.59 -19.55 50.63
CA ASN A 1137 -70.19 -18.24 50.88
C ASN A 1137 -70.64 -18.09 52.34
N GLY A 1138 -70.71 -16.85 52.82
CA GLY A 1138 -71.23 -16.57 54.17
C GLY A 1138 -72.73 -16.84 54.28
N VAL A 1139 -73.18 -17.37 55.42
CA VAL A 1139 -74.61 -17.58 55.72
C VAL A 1139 -75.34 -16.24 55.85
N VAL A 1140 -74.67 -15.25 56.45
CA VAL A 1140 -75.22 -13.91 56.72
C VAL A 1140 -75.25 -13.08 55.44
N GLY A 1141 -76.41 -12.50 55.14
CA GLY A 1141 -76.60 -11.66 53.98
C GLY A 1141 -78.02 -11.64 53.45
N GLU A 1142 -78.16 -11.10 52.24
CA GLU A 1142 -79.43 -10.95 51.53
C GLU A 1142 -79.60 -12.08 50.54
N TRP A 1143 -80.75 -12.74 50.64
CA TRP A 1143 -81.19 -13.85 49.82
C TRP A 1143 -82.49 -13.47 49.11
N GLU A 1144 -82.73 -14.05 47.95
CA GLU A 1144 -83.98 -13.85 47.21
C GLU A 1144 -84.48 -15.18 46.68
N LEU A 1145 -85.73 -15.50 46.98
CA LEU A 1145 -86.45 -16.55 46.29
C LEU A 1145 -87.23 -15.93 45.15
N GLN A 1146 -86.86 -16.28 43.93
CA GLN A 1146 -87.44 -15.77 42.70
C GLN A 1146 -88.35 -16.83 42.09
N ILE A 1147 -89.64 -16.54 42.06
CA ILE A 1147 -90.66 -17.44 41.54
C ILE A 1147 -90.93 -17.07 40.09
N GLN A 1148 -90.76 -18.05 39.19
CA GLN A 1148 -90.82 -17.85 37.74
C GLN A 1148 -92.27 -17.97 37.26
N ASN A 1149 -92.72 -17.06 36.39
CA ASN A 1149 -94.08 -17.02 35.85
C ASN A 1149 -95.19 -17.13 36.92
N PRO A 1150 -95.24 -16.19 37.88
CA PRO A 1150 -96.20 -16.25 38.99
C PRO A 1150 -97.67 -16.10 38.54
N GLY A 1151 -97.90 -15.65 37.30
CA GLY A 1151 -99.23 -15.50 36.71
C GLY A 1151 -99.84 -16.79 36.15
N GLY A 1152 -99.05 -17.84 35.91
CA GLY A 1152 -99.56 -19.11 35.39
C GLY A 1152 -100.42 -19.89 36.39
N ASP A 1153 -101.41 -20.65 35.91
CA ASP A 1153 -102.39 -21.36 36.73
C ASP A 1153 -101.78 -22.34 37.75
N MET A 1154 -100.66 -22.96 37.39
CA MET A 1154 -99.90 -23.89 38.23
C MET A 1154 -99.21 -23.17 39.41
N GLN A 1155 -98.43 -22.13 39.10
CA GLN A 1155 -97.73 -21.30 40.08
C GLN A 1155 -98.71 -20.56 41.01
N GLN A 1156 -99.85 -20.08 40.50
CA GLN A 1156 -100.86 -19.45 41.34
C GLN A 1156 -101.51 -20.41 42.35
N ARG A 1157 -101.74 -21.68 41.98
CA ARG A 1157 -102.27 -22.70 42.90
C ARG A 1157 -101.25 -23.04 44.00
N MET A 1158 -99.99 -23.16 43.63
CA MET A 1158 -98.88 -23.35 44.57
C MET A 1158 -98.74 -22.15 45.52
N LEU A 1159 -98.72 -20.91 45.02
CA LEU A 1159 -98.65 -19.68 45.82
C LEU A 1159 -99.84 -19.52 46.79
N LYS A 1160 -101.07 -19.86 46.36
CA LYS A 1160 -102.27 -19.80 47.22
C LYS A 1160 -102.24 -20.82 48.36
N SER A 1161 -101.62 -21.97 48.15
CA SER A 1161 -101.49 -23.04 49.15
C SER A 1161 -100.19 -22.97 49.96
N LEU A 1162 -99.30 -22.02 49.66
CA LEU A 1162 -98.00 -21.89 50.31
C LEU A 1162 -98.15 -21.38 51.74
N ASN A 1163 -97.82 -22.25 52.69
CA ASN A 1163 -97.98 -21.96 54.11
C ASN A 1163 -96.79 -21.20 54.71
N ASP A 1164 -95.58 -21.53 54.25
CA ASP A 1164 -94.31 -20.97 54.72
C ASP A 1164 -93.23 -21.19 53.64
N ILE A 1165 -92.07 -20.54 53.79
CA ILE A 1165 -90.85 -20.80 53.03
C ILE A 1165 -89.78 -21.18 54.03
N ILE A 1166 -89.31 -22.43 53.95
CA ILE A 1166 -88.33 -22.99 54.87
C ILE A 1166 -87.01 -23.16 54.14
N ILE A 1167 -85.95 -22.57 54.65
CA ILE A 1167 -84.60 -22.70 54.11
C ILE A 1167 -83.72 -23.37 55.16
N THR A 1168 -83.10 -24.48 54.79
CA THR A 1168 -82.14 -25.17 55.65
C THR A 1168 -80.73 -24.83 55.20
N PHE A 1169 -80.04 -24.03 55.99
CA PHE A 1169 -78.64 -23.72 55.81
C PHE A 1169 -77.79 -24.79 56.50
N ARG A 1170 -76.98 -25.52 55.72
CA ARG A 1170 -75.92 -26.39 56.24
C ARG A 1170 -74.61 -25.60 56.11
N TYR A 1171 -73.97 -25.28 57.22
CA TYR A 1171 -72.78 -24.44 57.24
C TYR A 1171 -71.72 -24.98 58.20
N ARG A 1172 -70.47 -24.61 57.95
CA ARG A 1172 -69.30 -24.85 58.79
C ARG A 1172 -68.98 -23.59 59.60
N ALA A 1173 -68.53 -23.76 60.83
CA ALA A 1173 -68.09 -22.67 61.69
C ALA A 1173 -66.86 -23.08 62.52
N LYS A 1174 -66.10 -22.09 62.97
CA LYS A 1174 -65.03 -22.26 63.96
C LYS A 1174 -65.49 -21.73 65.31
N ASP A 1175 -65.08 -22.38 66.39
CA ASP A 1175 -65.30 -21.89 67.74
C ASP A 1175 -64.11 -21.02 68.17
N ALA A 1176 -64.38 -19.82 68.69
CA ALA A 1176 -63.33 -18.92 69.18
C ALA A 1176 -62.61 -19.44 70.44
N GLY A 1177 -63.15 -20.47 71.11
CA GLY A 1177 -62.56 -21.12 72.28
C GLY A 1177 -62.45 -20.21 73.52
N ARG A 1178 -63.02 -19.00 73.47
CA ARG A 1178 -62.98 -17.98 74.51
C ARG A 1178 -64.37 -17.73 75.06
N LYS A 1179 -64.59 -18.06 76.35
CA LYS A 1179 -65.86 -17.82 77.05
C LYS A 1179 -66.22 -16.33 77.08
N ASP A 1180 -65.22 -15.49 77.23
CA ASP A 1180 -65.32 -14.03 77.32
C ASP A 1180 -65.89 -13.43 76.02
N TYR A 1181 -65.55 -14.01 74.86
CA TYR A 1181 -66.09 -13.60 73.57
C TYR A 1181 -67.59 -13.93 73.48
N ALA A 1182 -67.99 -15.14 73.89
CA ALA A 1182 -69.39 -15.55 73.89
C ALA A 1182 -70.27 -14.67 74.80
N GLU A 1183 -69.79 -14.33 76.01
CA GLU A 1183 -70.50 -13.46 76.95
C GLU A 1183 -70.69 -12.04 76.39
N LYS A 1184 -69.64 -11.48 75.78
CA LYS A 1184 -69.72 -10.17 75.10
C LYS A 1184 -70.75 -10.20 73.97
N VAL A 1185 -70.74 -11.23 73.11
CA VAL A 1185 -71.73 -11.38 72.04
C VAL A 1185 -73.15 -11.45 72.60
N MET A 1186 -73.37 -12.26 73.65
CA MET A 1186 -74.69 -12.40 74.30
C MET A 1186 -75.18 -11.09 74.94
N SER A 1187 -74.29 -10.30 75.56
CA SER A 1187 -74.63 -8.98 76.10
C SER A 1187 -75.09 -8.00 75.01
N LYS A 1188 -74.48 -8.09 73.81
CA LYS A 1188 -74.85 -7.26 72.64
C LYS A 1188 -76.18 -7.72 72.00
N ILE A 1189 -76.58 -8.98 72.16
CA ILE A 1189 -77.87 -9.53 71.63
C ILE A 1189 -79.07 -9.13 72.51
N LYS A 1190 -78.93 -9.18 73.84
CA LYS A 1190 -80.00 -8.89 74.82
C LYS A 1190 -79.62 -7.71 75.72
N PRO A 1191 -79.71 -6.46 75.25
CA PRO A 1191 -79.44 -5.30 76.09
C PRO A 1191 -80.62 -5.09 77.05
N GLY A 1192 -80.57 -5.73 78.23
CA GLY A 1192 -81.54 -5.52 79.30
C GLY A 1192 -82.19 -6.77 79.88
N LYS A 1193 -81.39 -7.68 80.48
CA LYS A 1193 -81.78 -8.46 81.66
C LYS A 1193 -80.50 -8.74 82.46
N ARG A 1194 -80.24 -7.90 83.47
CA ARG A 1194 -79.31 -8.21 84.55
C ARG A 1194 -79.88 -9.39 85.34
N ALA A 1195 -79.10 -10.46 85.45
CA ALA A 1195 -78.82 -11.15 86.70
C ALA A 1195 -77.39 -11.67 86.58
#